data_AF-D8Q6P1-F1
#
_entry.id   AF-D8Q6P1-F1
#
_cell.length_a   1.000
_cell.length_b   1.000
_cell.length_c   1.000
_cell.angle_alpha   90.00
_cell.angle_beta   90.00
_cell.angle_gamma   90.00
#
_symmetry.space_group_name_H-M   'P 1'
#
loop_
_entity.id
_entity.type
_entity.pdbx_description
1 polymer ?
#
loop_
_entity_poly.entity_id
_entity_poly.type
_entity_poly.pdbx_seq_one_letter_code
_entity_poly.pdbx_strand_id
1 'polypeptide(L)'
;MNGPADPLLNAEYHNLRAIRDLGHELAGDRPYAPGNNQQSALAKITRLLASNPFPTLLSNPPPTADQDADSDVIAVVLTTFTVFTVVWDAASRLRSLQPPMRAMWPHIVKWGALLHPARGRLTTSRGHWSTGREVTGLAQAYMSIAEADPAYVRPFILEHEDFAAQALELWLHFPRYVPRSAMDESGTSHSAIVVAHAVYNLLGNELKPHADEESVSLFRSILKRVAGRRRTLYLAAAEQTEFLTRISIMPLLVARIWEGHYALLGGLFGLESGLLGRDPIWRPGSSRSSQLPSRIATALVAAGLKCVQAQDMPDAQVRDSQDAARCAAQVLALLLGRISDGSRLLARAVGAGAGDLLRSLEGAAGPLQTASDGKPASLYDHSALARLMCAGLSQVRVVRAFYGRQTQPWDVGQIVSPKKGAKARGVQTPTATWQDVARAWNAAREVYLHSHKKREWQEVMECANREEPSAHDRLVRACPCGDAFYCSRSCQRADWDARHRGECLAEEGVWGLGGALSLSDALFVCAVARHYIATNRTAVGMHISALKLSGKKDKSKQSTKQPIILVNLTDVAPTHDVYAASSSAAVEPIKSGIVGVDVPRRVLVEVKIPLGQRQERRVLPFSYDAAYFKGSLGL
;
A
#
# COMPACT_ATOMS: atom_id res chain seq x y z
N MET A 1 -45.27 -5.48 4.43
CA MET A 1 -45.00 -6.88 4.81
C MET A 1 -46.18 -7.35 5.63
N ASN A 2 -46.82 -8.42 5.18
CA ASN A 2 -47.75 -9.17 6.01
C ASN A 2 -46.97 -9.65 7.25
N GLY A 3 -47.60 -9.64 8.43
CA GLY A 3 -46.95 -10.16 9.64
C GLY A 3 -46.65 -11.65 9.50
N PRO A 4 -45.76 -12.20 10.35
CA PRO A 4 -45.48 -13.63 10.36
C PRO A 4 -46.76 -14.41 10.67
N ALA A 5 -46.86 -15.63 10.12
CA ALA A 5 -48.04 -16.49 10.26
C ALA A 5 -48.18 -17.04 11.69
N ASP A 6 -47.06 -17.25 12.39
CA ASP A 6 -47.04 -17.67 13.78
C ASP A 6 -47.49 -16.51 14.72
N PRO A 7 -48.56 -16.69 15.52
CA PRO A 7 -49.04 -15.70 16.47
C PRO A 7 -47.98 -15.19 17.46
N LEU A 8 -47.04 -16.04 17.89
CA LEU A 8 -45.98 -15.66 18.83
C LEU A 8 -44.97 -14.74 18.16
N LEU A 9 -44.52 -15.09 16.96
CA LEU A 9 -43.64 -14.25 16.15
C LEU A 9 -44.32 -12.93 15.79
N ASN A 10 -45.63 -12.94 15.54
CA ASN A 10 -46.38 -11.73 15.21
C ASN A 10 -46.48 -10.80 16.44
N ALA A 11 -46.73 -11.36 17.62
CA ALA A 11 -46.71 -10.60 18.87
C ALA A 11 -45.33 -9.99 19.17
N GLU A 12 -44.24 -10.77 19.01
CA GLU A 12 -42.87 -10.26 19.12
C GLU A 12 -42.63 -9.13 18.12
N TYR A 13 -43.01 -9.33 16.85
CA TYR A 13 -42.85 -8.34 15.80
C TYR A 13 -43.60 -7.02 16.08
N HIS A 14 -44.80 -7.07 16.66
CA HIS A 14 -45.51 -5.87 17.11
C HIS A 14 -44.80 -5.14 18.26
N ASN A 15 -44.25 -5.89 19.23
CA ASN A 15 -43.46 -5.32 20.32
C ASN A 15 -42.19 -4.66 19.78
N LEU A 16 -41.48 -5.31 18.84
CA LEU A 16 -40.31 -4.77 18.17
C LEU A 16 -40.63 -3.44 17.46
N ARG A 17 -41.76 -3.35 16.75
CA ARG A 17 -42.19 -2.09 16.13
C ARG A 17 -42.41 -0.98 17.17
N ALA A 18 -43.08 -1.27 18.27
CA ALA A 18 -43.30 -0.30 19.34
C ALA A 18 -41.97 0.18 19.96
N ILE A 19 -41.03 -0.73 20.21
CA ILE A 19 -39.69 -0.39 20.71
C ILE A 19 -38.93 0.47 19.70
N ARG A 20 -38.96 0.11 18.41
CA ARG A 20 -38.31 0.88 17.35
C ARG A 20 -38.85 2.30 17.27
N ASP A 21 -40.16 2.47 17.29
CA ASP A 21 -40.78 3.78 17.17
C ASP A 21 -40.44 4.67 18.39
N LEU A 22 -40.45 4.10 19.61
CA LEU A 22 -39.94 4.78 20.82
C LEU A 22 -38.44 5.09 20.74
N GLY A 23 -37.65 4.19 20.14
CA GLY A 23 -36.22 4.40 19.92
C GLY A 23 -35.96 5.61 19.02
N HIS A 24 -36.68 5.74 17.91
CA HIS A 24 -36.61 6.93 17.04
C HIS A 24 -37.06 8.22 17.74
N GLU A 25 -38.10 8.16 18.58
CA GLU A 25 -38.51 9.32 19.41
C GLU A 25 -37.37 9.77 20.34
N LEU A 26 -36.71 8.82 21.01
CA LEU A 26 -35.61 9.10 21.94
C LEU A 26 -34.29 9.50 21.26
N ALA A 27 -34.03 9.00 20.05
CA ALA A 27 -32.92 9.42 19.20
C ALA A 27 -33.16 10.83 18.59
N GLY A 28 -34.40 11.32 18.60
CA GLY A 28 -34.79 12.59 18.02
C GLY A 28 -35.00 12.54 16.50
N ASP A 29 -35.03 11.34 15.91
CA ASP A 29 -35.35 11.14 14.49
C ASP A 29 -36.84 11.40 14.20
N ARG A 30 -37.68 11.30 15.22
CA ARG A 30 -39.13 11.52 15.16
C ARG A 30 -39.60 12.37 16.33
N PRO A 31 -40.65 13.20 16.13
CA PRO A 31 -41.31 13.86 17.24
C PRO A 31 -42.00 12.84 18.13
N TYR A 32 -42.09 13.12 19.43
CA TYR A 32 -42.86 12.32 20.38
C TYR A 32 -44.33 12.26 19.98
N ALA A 33 -44.95 11.07 20.10
CA ALA A 33 -46.39 10.94 19.97
C ALA A 33 -47.13 11.88 20.95
N PRO A 34 -48.35 12.35 20.64
CA PRO A 34 -49.12 13.21 21.53
C PRO A 34 -49.25 12.62 22.94
N GLY A 35 -48.87 13.40 23.96
CA GLY A 35 -48.85 12.97 25.36
C GLY A 35 -47.59 12.22 25.80
N ASN A 36 -46.68 11.89 24.88
CA ASN A 36 -45.33 11.46 25.22
C ASN A 36 -44.39 12.66 25.36
N ASN A 37 -43.48 12.53 26.33
CA ASN A 37 -42.24 13.27 26.42
C ASN A 37 -41.06 12.28 26.57
N GLN A 38 -39.82 12.78 26.56
CA GLN A 38 -38.61 11.97 26.71
C GLN A 38 -38.66 11.01 27.91
N GLN A 39 -39.09 11.49 29.08
CA GLN A 39 -39.16 10.68 30.29
C GLN A 39 -40.18 9.54 30.18
N SER A 40 -41.37 9.85 29.65
CA SER A 40 -42.42 8.86 29.45
C SER A 40 -42.06 7.83 28.36
N ALA A 41 -41.40 8.25 27.28
CA ALA A 41 -40.91 7.36 26.23
C ALA A 41 -39.78 6.45 26.77
N LEU A 42 -38.86 7.02 27.56
CA LEU A 42 -37.80 6.27 28.23
C LEU A 42 -38.37 5.24 29.21
N ALA A 43 -39.37 5.61 30.01
CA ALA A 43 -40.04 4.69 30.92
C ALA A 43 -40.74 3.56 30.17
N LYS A 44 -41.45 3.87 29.07
CA LYS A 44 -42.13 2.88 28.22
C LYS A 44 -41.14 1.91 27.59
N ILE A 45 -40.07 2.40 26.95
CA ILE A 45 -39.09 1.53 26.31
C ILE A 45 -38.36 0.68 27.35
N THR A 46 -38.02 1.23 28.52
CA THR A 46 -37.38 0.48 29.62
C THR A 46 -38.30 -0.65 30.10
N ARG A 47 -39.61 -0.39 30.24
CA ARG A 47 -40.59 -1.42 30.60
C ARG A 47 -40.68 -2.53 29.56
N LEU A 48 -40.70 -2.17 28.28
CA LEU A 48 -40.75 -3.13 27.18
C LEU A 48 -39.47 -3.98 27.12
N LEU A 49 -38.30 -3.37 27.34
CA LEU A 49 -37.02 -4.08 27.40
C LEU A 49 -36.94 -5.02 28.61
N ALA A 50 -37.52 -4.64 29.74
CA ALA A 50 -37.59 -5.48 30.94
C ALA A 50 -38.49 -6.73 30.77
N SER A 51 -39.49 -6.68 29.87
CA SER A 51 -40.39 -7.81 29.60
C SER A 51 -39.83 -8.86 28.62
N ASN A 52 -38.52 -8.86 28.37
CA ASN A 52 -37.86 -9.72 27.39
C ASN A 52 -38.52 -9.67 26.00
N PRO A 53 -38.41 -8.56 25.27
CA PRO A 53 -39.10 -8.39 23.99
C PRO A 53 -38.38 -9.05 22.82
N PHE A 54 -37.29 -9.80 23.08
CA PHE A 54 -36.45 -10.44 22.06
C PHE A 54 -36.33 -11.97 22.25
N PRO A 55 -37.41 -12.70 22.55
CA PRO A 55 -37.31 -14.13 22.84
C PRO A 55 -36.68 -14.92 21.69
N THR A 56 -36.96 -14.55 20.44
CA THR A 56 -36.35 -15.20 19.28
C THR A 56 -34.84 -14.95 19.21
N LEU A 57 -34.37 -13.72 19.44
CA LEU A 57 -32.92 -13.43 19.45
C LEU A 57 -32.21 -14.14 20.61
N LEU A 58 -32.83 -14.19 21.80
CA LEU A 58 -32.24 -14.87 22.96
C LEU A 58 -32.18 -16.39 22.81
N SER A 59 -33.04 -16.95 21.94
CA SER A 59 -33.00 -18.37 21.61
C SER A 59 -31.72 -18.75 20.85
N ASN A 60 -31.39 -20.04 20.87
CA ASN A 60 -30.27 -20.56 20.10
C ASN A 60 -30.69 -20.67 18.62
N PRO A 61 -29.91 -20.14 17.66
CA PRO A 61 -30.13 -20.43 16.26
C PRO A 61 -30.10 -21.95 16.02
N PRO A 62 -30.89 -22.45 15.05
CA PRO A 62 -30.93 -23.87 14.73
C PRO A 62 -29.54 -24.39 14.34
N PRO A 63 -29.18 -25.64 14.72
CA PRO A 63 -27.85 -26.20 14.50
C PRO A 63 -27.56 -26.59 13.04
N THR A 64 -28.58 -26.78 12.21
CA THR A 64 -28.47 -27.35 10.85
C THR A 64 -29.03 -26.43 9.76
N ALA A 65 -28.33 -26.41 8.62
CA ALA A 65 -28.66 -25.61 7.43
C ALA A 65 -29.86 -26.13 6.61
N ASP A 66 -30.40 -27.31 6.96
CA ASP A 66 -31.44 -28.01 6.16
C ASP A 66 -32.87 -27.50 6.40
N GLN A 67 -33.06 -26.53 7.29
CA GLN A 67 -34.34 -25.85 7.36
C GLN A 67 -34.39 -24.86 6.20
N ASP A 68 -35.37 -25.03 5.31
CA ASP A 68 -35.97 -23.93 4.57
C ASP A 68 -36.12 -22.81 5.60
N ALA A 69 -35.24 -21.82 5.51
CA ALA A 69 -35.13 -20.74 6.45
C ALA A 69 -36.54 -20.23 6.74
N ASP A 70 -37.06 -20.52 7.93
CA ASP A 70 -38.42 -20.16 8.28
C ASP A 70 -38.49 -18.64 8.15
N SER A 71 -39.11 -18.18 7.07
CA SER A 71 -38.96 -16.80 6.57
C SER A 71 -39.33 -15.81 7.67
N ASP A 72 -40.22 -16.22 8.56
CA ASP A 72 -40.75 -15.44 9.66
C ASP A 72 -39.75 -15.29 10.81
N VAL A 73 -39.06 -16.37 11.24
CA VAL A 73 -38.04 -16.30 12.30
C VAL A 73 -36.89 -15.39 11.87
N ILE A 74 -36.39 -15.57 10.65
CA ILE A 74 -35.32 -14.73 10.12
C ILE A 74 -35.79 -13.28 9.96
N ALA A 75 -37.01 -13.05 9.46
CA ALA A 75 -37.56 -11.70 9.37
C ALA A 75 -37.67 -11.02 10.75
N VAL A 76 -38.04 -11.76 11.80
CA VAL A 76 -38.07 -11.26 13.18
C VAL A 76 -36.65 -10.94 13.67
N VAL A 77 -35.67 -11.82 13.48
CA VAL A 77 -34.26 -11.58 13.89
C VAL A 77 -33.67 -10.36 13.19
N LEU A 78 -33.89 -10.21 11.88
CA LEU A 78 -33.44 -9.03 11.12
C LEU A 78 -34.14 -7.75 11.59
N THR A 79 -35.43 -7.85 11.92
CA THR A 79 -36.17 -6.72 12.52
C THR A 79 -35.56 -6.37 13.88
N THR A 80 -35.19 -7.36 14.69
CA THR A 80 -34.50 -7.16 15.96
C THR A 80 -33.15 -6.48 15.79
N PHE A 81 -32.37 -6.81 14.76
CA PHE A 81 -31.12 -6.08 14.47
C PHE A 81 -31.38 -4.60 14.17
N THR A 82 -32.38 -4.30 13.34
CA THR A 82 -32.78 -2.91 13.08
C THR A 82 -33.23 -2.19 14.35
N VAL A 83 -34.07 -2.84 15.17
CA VAL A 83 -34.54 -2.29 16.45
C VAL A 83 -33.35 -2.03 17.37
N PHE A 84 -32.43 -2.97 17.49
CA PHE A 84 -31.21 -2.85 18.28
C PHE A 84 -30.40 -1.62 17.86
N THR A 85 -30.13 -1.42 16.56
CA THR A 85 -29.39 -0.26 16.06
C THR A 85 -30.08 1.06 16.44
N VAL A 86 -31.40 1.15 16.28
CA VAL A 86 -32.17 2.36 16.63
C VAL A 86 -32.16 2.64 18.14
N VAL A 87 -32.36 1.61 18.96
CA VAL A 87 -32.31 1.76 20.43
C VAL A 87 -30.90 2.06 20.91
N TRP A 88 -29.88 1.51 20.25
CA TRP A 88 -28.48 1.80 20.56
C TRP A 88 -28.14 3.27 20.29
N ASP A 89 -28.62 3.84 19.19
CA ASP A 89 -28.44 5.27 18.92
C ASP A 89 -29.08 6.14 20.01
N ALA A 90 -30.29 5.80 20.47
CA ALA A 90 -30.90 6.44 21.64
C ALA A 90 -30.06 6.24 22.93
N ALA A 91 -29.50 5.04 23.11
CA ALA A 91 -28.66 4.70 24.28
C ALA A 91 -27.32 5.44 24.31
N SER A 92 -26.85 5.96 23.17
CA SER A 92 -25.67 6.85 23.11
C SER A 92 -25.92 8.15 23.91
N ARG A 93 -27.17 8.61 23.96
CA ARG A 93 -27.61 9.79 24.73
C ARG A 93 -28.17 9.42 26.11
N LEU A 94 -28.72 8.22 26.24
CA LEU A 94 -29.42 7.74 27.43
C LEU A 94 -28.72 6.50 28.01
N ARG A 95 -27.77 6.72 28.91
CA ARG A 95 -26.92 5.68 29.50
C ARG A 95 -27.70 4.52 30.14
N SER A 96 -28.92 4.76 30.63
CA SER A 96 -29.78 3.73 31.22
C SER A 96 -30.20 2.62 30.26
N LEU A 97 -30.19 2.88 28.94
CA LEU A 97 -30.50 1.88 27.92
C LEU A 97 -29.28 1.02 27.52
N GLN A 98 -28.07 1.43 27.89
CA GLN A 98 -26.86 0.71 27.44
C GLN A 98 -26.72 -0.69 28.04
N PRO A 99 -26.93 -0.95 29.35
CA PRO A 99 -26.80 -2.30 29.90
C PRO A 99 -27.69 -3.36 29.23
N PRO A 100 -29.02 -3.16 29.04
CA PRO A 100 -29.85 -4.18 28.40
C PRO A 100 -29.47 -4.39 26.93
N MET A 101 -29.02 -3.35 26.22
CA MET A 101 -28.55 -3.51 24.84
C MET A 101 -27.22 -4.26 24.76
N ARG A 102 -26.30 -4.04 25.69
CA ARG A 102 -25.03 -4.80 25.78
C ARG A 102 -25.26 -6.28 26.03
N ALA A 103 -26.26 -6.63 26.84
CA ALA A 103 -26.64 -8.02 27.08
C ALA A 103 -27.08 -8.75 25.80
N MET A 104 -27.48 -8.04 24.73
CA MET A 104 -27.86 -8.64 23.45
C MET A 104 -26.66 -8.99 22.56
N TRP A 105 -25.47 -8.43 22.81
CA TRP A 105 -24.31 -8.59 21.90
C TRP A 105 -23.93 -10.05 21.61
N PRO A 106 -23.80 -10.95 22.62
CA PRO A 106 -23.46 -12.35 22.35
C PRO A 106 -24.50 -13.05 21.45
N HIS A 107 -25.78 -12.70 21.62
CA HIS A 107 -26.87 -13.26 20.84
C HIS A 107 -26.87 -12.73 19.39
N ILE A 108 -26.56 -11.45 19.19
CA ILE A 108 -26.37 -10.86 17.86
C ILE A 108 -25.21 -11.54 17.13
N VAL A 109 -24.09 -11.83 17.81
CA VAL A 109 -22.95 -12.57 17.21
C VAL A 109 -23.36 -13.98 16.83
N LYS A 110 -24.11 -14.66 17.70
CA LYS A 110 -24.55 -16.04 17.49
C LYS A 110 -25.51 -16.15 16.30
N TRP A 111 -26.52 -15.29 16.23
CA TRP A 111 -27.44 -15.22 15.09
C TRP A 111 -26.74 -14.70 13.85
N GLY A 112 -25.81 -13.75 13.99
CA GLY A 112 -24.93 -13.30 12.92
C GLY A 112 -24.21 -14.46 12.25
N ALA A 113 -23.68 -15.43 13.02
CA ALA A 113 -22.97 -16.57 12.47
C ALA A 113 -23.84 -17.45 11.55
N LEU A 114 -25.13 -17.54 11.84
CA LEU A 114 -26.12 -18.22 10.98
C LEU A 114 -26.43 -17.39 9.74
N LEU A 115 -26.67 -16.09 9.91
CA LEU A 115 -27.04 -15.14 8.85
C LEU A 115 -25.86 -14.74 7.95
N HIS A 116 -24.62 -15.01 8.35
CA HIS A 116 -23.43 -14.54 7.67
C HIS A 116 -23.26 -15.21 6.30
N PRO A 117 -23.23 -14.46 5.19
CA PRO A 117 -23.23 -15.04 3.85
C PRO A 117 -21.96 -15.86 3.54
N ALA A 118 -20.80 -15.50 4.13
CA ALA A 118 -19.56 -16.26 3.96
C ALA A 118 -19.63 -17.69 4.52
N ARG A 119 -20.53 -17.93 5.49
CA ARG A 119 -20.60 -19.20 6.24
C ARG A 119 -21.54 -20.21 5.60
N GLY A 120 -22.35 -19.79 4.64
CA GLY A 120 -23.20 -20.68 3.83
C GLY A 120 -24.16 -21.54 4.64
N ARG A 121 -24.52 -21.13 5.87
CA ARG A 121 -25.38 -21.92 6.76
C ARG A 121 -26.87 -21.83 6.43
N LEU A 122 -27.25 -20.93 5.53
CA LEU A 122 -28.61 -20.81 5.05
C LEU A 122 -28.64 -21.30 3.60
N THR A 123 -29.34 -22.41 3.37
CA THR A 123 -29.57 -22.91 2.01
C THR A 123 -30.52 -21.96 1.29
N THR A 124 -30.07 -21.40 0.18
CA THR A 124 -30.91 -20.53 -0.64
C THR A 124 -31.82 -21.39 -1.50
N SER A 125 -33.07 -21.56 -1.05
CA SER A 125 -34.14 -22.07 -1.91
C SER A 125 -34.32 -21.10 -3.07
N ARG A 126 -33.85 -21.55 -4.24
CA ARG A 126 -33.70 -20.86 -5.53
C ARG A 126 -34.46 -19.53 -5.68
N GLY A 127 -33.77 -18.40 -5.44
CA GLY A 127 -33.99 -17.16 -6.19
C GLY A 127 -34.63 -15.95 -5.51
N HIS A 128 -34.98 -15.97 -4.22
CA HIS A 128 -35.70 -14.84 -3.58
C HIS A 128 -35.02 -14.18 -2.37
N TRP A 129 -33.76 -14.51 -2.08
CA TRP A 129 -33.03 -13.81 -1.02
C TRP A 129 -32.66 -12.40 -1.47
N SER A 130 -33.14 -11.40 -0.73
CA SER A 130 -32.72 -10.02 -0.89
C SER A 130 -31.37 -9.79 -0.21
N THR A 131 -30.32 -10.57 -0.55
CA THR A 131 -29.04 -10.67 0.20
C THR A 131 -28.48 -9.35 0.72
N GLY A 132 -28.76 -8.23 0.04
CA GLY A 132 -28.49 -6.89 0.55
C GLY A 132 -29.10 -6.61 1.93
N ARG A 133 -30.39 -6.86 2.16
CA ARG A 133 -31.12 -6.49 3.38
C ARG A 133 -30.56 -7.21 4.62
N GLU A 134 -30.29 -8.51 4.52
CA GLU A 134 -29.75 -9.29 5.64
C GLU A 134 -28.36 -8.79 6.03
N VAL A 135 -27.55 -8.53 5.01
CA VAL A 135 -26.18 -8.03 5.15
C VAL A 135 -26.17 -6.62 5.71
N THR A 136 -27.09 -5.74 5.26
CA THR A 136 -27.26 -4.39 5.82
C THR A 136 -27.60 -4.46 7.31
N GLY A 137 -28.61 -5.25 7.69
CA GLY A 137 -29.02 -5.38 9.09
C GLY A 137 -27.91 -5.92 9.98
N LEU A 138 -27.19 -6.94 9.53
CA LEU A 138 -26.04 -7.50 10.25
C LEU A 138 -24.89 -6.49 10.37
N ALA A 139 -24.53 -5.82 9.27
CA ALA A 139 -23.45 -4.83 9.25
C ALA A 139 -23.76 -3.65 10.20
N GLN A 140 -25.00 -3.16 10.19
CA GLN A 140 -25.44 -2.06 11.06
C GLN A 140 -25.43 -2.47 12.54
N ALA A 141 -25.91 -3.66 12.88
CA ALA A 141 -25.85 -4.17 14.25
C ALA A 141 -24.40 -4.30 14.73
N TYR A 142 -23.51 -4.81 13.89
CA TYR A 142 -22.08 -4.91 14.21
C TYR A 142 -21.43 -3.54 14.35
N MET A 143 -21.80 -2.57 13.53
CA MET A 143 -21.32 -1.20 13.63
C MET A 143 -21.70 -0.58 14.96
N SER A 144 -22.97 -0.74 15.40
CA SER A 144 -23.41 -0.28 16.73
C SER A 144 -22.61 -0.92 17.88
N ILE A 145 -22.27 -2.20 17.79
CA ILE A 145 -21.39 -2.86 18.78
C ILE A 145 -19.99 -2.27 18.71
N ALA A 146 -19.42 -2.11 17.52
CA ALA A 146 -18.04 -1.68 17.31
C ALA A 146 -17.78 -0.21 17.69
N GLU A 147 -18.80 0.66 17.56
CA GLU A 147 -18.75 2.08 17.92
C GLU A 147 -19.05 2.34 19.41
N ALA A 148 -19.42 1.30 20.17
CA ALA A 148 -19.60 1.41 21.60
C ALA A 148 -18.27 1.75 22.33
N ASP A 149 -18.37 2.13 23.60
CA ASP A 149 -17.20 2.50 24.41
C ASP A 149 -16.15 1.36 24.41
N PRO A 150 -14.89 1.63 24.00
CA PRO A 150 -13.81 0.65 23.94
C PRO A 150 -13.58 -0.14 25.23
N ALA A 151 -13.93 0.43 26.39
CA ALA A 151 -13.85 -0.24 27.69
C ALA A 151 -14.74 -1.49 27.79
N TYR A 152 -15.82 -1.57 26.99
CA TYR A 152 -16.71 -2.73 26.93
C TYR A 152 -16.50 -3.56 25.67
N VAL A 153 -16.26 -2.91 24.52
CA VAL A 153 -16.11 -3.61 23.25
C VAL A 153 -14.86 -4.49 23.24
N ARG A 154 -13.73 -3.99 23.75
CA ARG A 154 -12.48 -4.76 23.72
C ARG A 154 -12.58 -6.07 24.53
N PRO A 155 -13.00 -6.06 25.82
CA PRO A 155 -13.22 -7.32 26.56
C PRO A 155 -14.22 -8.24 25.86
N PHE A 156 -15.30 -7.68 25.31
CA PHE A 156 -16.29 -8.46 24.56
C PHE A 156 -15.68 -9.18 23.35
N ILE A 157 -14.84 -8.50 22.55
CA ILE A 157 -14.19 -9.13 21.39
C ILE A 157 -13.22 -10.23 21.82
N LEU A 158 -12.50 -10.04 22.94
CA LEU A 158 -11.58 -11.05 23.48
C LEU A 158 -12.35 -12.31 23.94
N GLU A 159 -13.52 -12.14 24.56
CA GLU A 159 -14.38 -13.26 24.97
C GLU A 159 -15.11 -13.91 23.78
N HIS A 160 -15.43 -13.13 22.75
CA HIS A 160 -16.20 -13.55 21.58
C HIS A 160 -15.43 -13.31 20.28
N GLU A 161 -14.30 -14.02 20.10
CA GLU A 161 -13.44 -13.91 18.90
C GLU A 161 -14.20 -14.05 17.57
N ASP A 162 -15.32 -14.77 17.59
CA ASP A 162 -16.17 -14.98 16.41
C ASP A 162 -16.76 -13.67 15.87
N PHE A 163 -16.98 -12.65 16.72
CA PHE A 163 -17.39 -11.31 16.26
C PHE A 163 -16.33 -10.71 15.32
N ALA A 164 -15.06 -10.73 15.73
CA ALA A 164 -13.97 -10.21 14.92
C ALA A 164 -13.77 -11.02 13.63
N ALA A 165 -13.96 -12.34 13.68
CA ALA A 165 -13.93 -13.19 12.49
C ALA A 165 -15.03 -12.81 11.49
N GLN A 166 -16.29 -12.72 11.96
CA GLN A 166 -17.42 -12.35 11.13
C GLN A 166 -17.30 -10.93 10.57
N ALA A 167 -16.84 -9.97 11.38
CA ALA A 167 -16.56 -8.60 10.93
C ALA A 167 -15.55 -8.56 9.76
N LEU A 168 -14.45 -9.32 9.87
CA LEU A 168 -13.44 -9.40 8.81
C LEU A 168 -13.94 -10.17 7.59
N GLU A 169 -14.71 -11.25 7.77
CA GLU A 169 -15.35 -12.01 6.68
C GLU A 169 -16.32 -11.10 5.88
N LEU A 170 -17.12 -10.32 6.60
CA LEU A 170 -18.04 -9.34 6.03
C LEU A 170 -17.30 -8.30 5.21
N TRP A 171 -16.25 -7.69 5.77
CA TRP A 171 -15.43 -6.73 5.05
C TRP A 171 -14.75 -7.36 3.82
N LEU A 172 -14.07 -8.51 3.96
CA LEU A 172 -13.33 -9.16 2.86
C LEU A 172 -14.19 -9.51 1.66
N HIS A 173 -15.49 -9.68 1.85
CA HIS A 173 -16.39 -10.19 0.82
C HIS A 173 -17.64 -9.34 0.59
N PHE A 174 -17.78 -8.15 1.21
CA PHE A 174 -18.95 -7.29 0.99
C PHE A 174 -19.25 -7.00 -0.50
N PRO A 175 -18.26 -6.88 -1.43
CA PRO A 175 -18.57 -6.71 -2.85
C PRO A 175 -19.40 -7.83 -3.48
N ARG A 176 -19.39 -9.02 -2.86
CA ARG A 176 -20.17 -10.20 -3.30
C ARG A 176 -21.55 -10.26 -2.67
N TYR A 177 -21.72 -9.59 -1.53
CA TYR A 177 -22.93 -9.67 -0.71
C TYR A 177 -23.89 -8.51 -0.96
N VAL A 178 -23.34 -7.37 -1.39
CA VAL A 178 -24.10 -6.15 -1.69
C VAL A 178 -24.40 -6.10 -3.19
N PRO A 179 -25.61 -6.48 -3.64
CA PRO A 179 -25.96 -6.35 -5.05
C PRO A 179 -26.01 -4.87 -5.43
N ARG A 180 -25.61 -4.55 -6.67
CA ARG A 180 -25.64 -3.16 -7.19
C ARG A 180 -27.05 -2.55 -7.25
N SER A 181 -28.08 -3.40 -7.16
CA SER A 181 -29.48 -2.98 -7.09
C SER A 181 -29.97 -2.75 -5.66
N ALA A 182 -29.13 -2.98 -4.63
CA ALA A 182 -29.51 -2.72 -3.25
C ALA A 182 -29.72 -1.21 -3.06
N MET A 183 -30.86 -0.84 -2.46
CA MET A 183 -31.15 0.57 -2.19
C MET A 183 -30.13 1.22 -1.24
N ASP A 184 -29.43 0.43 -0.42
CA ASP A 184 -28.45 0.89 0.57
C ASP A 184 -27.06 0.25 0.39
N GLU A 185 -26.57 0.25 -0.85
CA GLU A 185 -25.22 -0.26 -1.15
C GLU A 185 -24.12 0.51 -0.41
N SER A 186 -24.31 1.83 -0.27
CA SER A 186 -23.38 2.73 0.42
C SER A 186 -23.34 2.49 1.92
N GLY A 187 -24.50 2.46 2.59
CA GLY A 187 -24.59 2.27 4.04
C GLY A 187 -24.05 0.90 4.45
N THR A 188 -24.38 -0.14 3.69
CA THR A 188 -23.87 -1.50 3.96
C THR A 188 -22.35 -1.57 3.83
N SER A 189 -21.79 -0.98 2.77
CA SER A 189 -20.33 -0.91 2.57
C SER A 189 -19.65 -0.10 3.68
N HIS A 190 -20.24 1.03 4.06
CA HIS A 190 -19.77 1.86 5.16
C HIS A 190 -19.71 1.07 6.47
N SER A 191 -20.80 0.40 6.86
CA SER A 191 -20.85 -0.39 8.08
C SER A 191 -19.83 -1.52 8.08
N ALA A 192 -19.69 -2.27 6.98
CA ALA A 192 -18.68 -3.33 6.89
C ALA A 192 -17.24 -2.81 7.08
N ILE A 193 -16.92 -1.67 6.48
CA ILE A 193 -15.60 -1.02 6.59
C ILE A 193 -15.36 -0.50 8.02
N VAL A 194 -16.34 0.18 8.61
CA VAL A 194 -16.23 0.74 9.97
C VAL A 194 -16.01 -0.36 11.00
N VAL A 195 -16.78 -1.46 10.92
CA VAL A 195 -16.63 -2.57 11.86
C VAL A 195 -15.25 -3.20 11.75
N ALA A 196 -14.77 -3.50 10.53
CA ALA A 196 -13.43 -4.06 10.35
C ALA A 196 -12.31 -3.10 10.80
N HIS A 197 -12.48 -1.80 10.53
CA HIS A 197 -11.54 -0.77 11.00
C HIS A 197 -11.53 -0.64 12.53
N ALA A 198 -12.69 -0.72 13.18
CA ALA A 198 -12.80 -0.71 14.63
C ALA A 198 -12.13 -1.95 15.26
N VAL A 199 -12.38 -3.15 14.71
CA VAL A 199 -11.70 -4.39 15.14
C VAL A 199 -10.18 -4.26 15.00
N TYR A 200 -9.69 -3.76 13.87
CA TYR A 200 -8.26 -3.46 13.69
C TYR A 200 -7.75 -2.44 14.73
N ASN A 201 -8.50 -1.37 14.99
CA ASN A 201 -8.10 -0.34 15.93
C ASN A 201 -8.11 -0.77 17.40
N LEU A 202 -8.91 -1.77 17.76
CA LEU A 202 -8.99 -2.31 19.11
C LEU A 202 -7.97 -3.42 19.35
N LEU A 203 -7.70 -4.26 18.33
CA LEU A 203 -6.86 -5.43 18.49
C LEU A 203 -5.52 -5.36 17.73
N GLY A 204 -5.51 -4.81 16.51
CA GLY A 204 -4.37 -4.90 15.59
C GLY A 204 -3.47 -3.67 15.53
N ASN A 205 -3.93 -2.48 15.94
CA ASN A 205 -3.20 -1.23 15.72
C ASN A 205 -2.04 -1.03 16.72
N GLU A 206 -0.85 -1.51 16.35
CA GLU A 206 0.41 -1.42 17.11
C GLU A 206 0.84 0.02 17.44
N LEU A 207 0.35 1.02 16.70
CA LEU A 207 0.71 2.42 16.95
C LEU A 207 -0.01 3.01 18.17
N LYS A 208 -1.01 2.32 18.72
CA LYS A 208 -1.70 2.78 19.92
C LYS A 208 -0.87 2.46 21.17
N PRO A 209 -0.71 3.41 22.12
CA PRO A 209 0.07 3.21 23.35
C PRO A 209 -0.35 2.03 24.23
N HIS A 210 -1.55 1.49 24.01
CA HIS A 210 -2.17 0.43 24.83
C HIS A 210 -2.39 -0.89 24.05
N ALA A 211 -1.78 -1.03 22.87
CA ALA A 211 -1.81 -2.29 22.14
C ALA A 211 -0.94 -3.33 22.86
N ASP A 212 -1.56 -4.29 23.53
CA ASP A 212 -0.90 -5.46 24.07
C ASP A 212 -0.58 -6.46 22.97
N GLU A 213 0.53 -7.18 23.14
CA GLU A 213 0.99 -8.18 22.16
C GLU A 213 -0.02 -9.33 21.97
N GLU A 214 -0.79 -9.67 23.00
CA GLU A 214 -1.83 -10.70 22.96
C GLU A 214 -2.97 -10.33 22.00
N SER A 215 -3.53 -9.12 22.11
CA SER A 215 -4.58 -8.62 21.20
C SER A 215 -4.09 -8.54 19.75
N VAL A 216 -2.85 -8.10 19.53
CA VAL A 216 -2.25 -8.05 18.19
C VAL A 216 -2.06 -9.46 17.63
N SER A 217 -1.63 -10.41 18.45
CA SER A 217 -1.50 -11.83 18.08
C SER A 217 -2.85 -12.44 17.73
N LEU A 218 -3.88 -12.19 18.54
CA LEU A 218 -5.25 -12.63 18.30
C LEU A 218 -5.79 -12.08 16.97
N PHE A 219 -5.66 -10.77 16.73
CA PHE A 219 -6.07 -10.15 15.47
C PHE A 219 -5.42 -10.82 14.26
N ARG A 220 -4.11 -11.07 14.33
CA ARG A 220 -3.36 -11.74 13.25
C ARG A 220 -3.83 -13.18 13.04
N SER A 221 -4.10 -13.92 14.12
CA SER A 221 -4.63 -15.28 14.07
C SER A 221 -5.99 -15.32 13.36
N ILE A 222 -6.91 -14.41 13.74
CA ILE A 222 -8.23 -14.29 13.13
C ILE A 222 -8.10 -13.88 11.66
N LEU A 223 -7.32 -12.84 11.34
CA LEU A 223 -7.11 -12.39 9.96
C LEU A 223 -6.54 -13.50 9.08
N LYS A 224 -5.60 -14.30 9.61
CA LYS A 224 -5.03 -15.46 8.91
C LYS A 224 -6.06 -16.56 8.70
N ARG A 225 -6.90 -16.85 9.69
CA ARG A 225 -8.01 -17.82 9.58
C ARG A 225 -8.99 -17.40 8.49
N VAL A 226 -9.37 -16.12 8.46
CA VAL A 226 -10.39 -15.59 7.54
C VAL A 226 -9.85 -15.35 6.13
N ALA A 227 -8.75 -14.60 5.99
CA ALA A 227 -8.20 -14.26 4.68
C ALA A 227 -7.42 -15.43 4.05
N GLY A 228 -6.97 -16.39 4.87
CA GLY A 228 -6.12 -17.50 4.46
C GLY A 228 -4.73 -17.02 4.08
N ARG A 229 -4.53 -16.79 2.77
CA ARG A 229 -3.22 -16.40 2.22
C ARG A 229 -3.15 -14.89 2.01
N ARG A 230 -1.93 -14.36 2.13
CA ARG A 230 -1.59 -12.96 1.81
C ARG A 230 -2.13 -12.49 0.46
N ARG A 231 -1.94 -13.31 -0.58
CA ARG A 231 -2.44 -13.01 -1.92
C ARG A 231 -3.96 -12.81 -1.95
N THR A 232 -4.71 -13.60 -1.18
CA THR A 232 -6.17 -13.50 -1.09
C THR A 232 -6.59 -12.18 -0.45
N LEU A 233 -5.90 -11.75 0.62
CA LEU A 233 -6.14 -10.45 1.26
C LEU A 233 -5.98 -9.29 0.26
N TYR A 234 -4.91 -9.28 -0.53
CA TYR A 234 -4.71 -8.22 -1.54
C TYR A 234 -5.71 -8.29 -2.69
N LEU A 235 -6.14 -9.49 -3.08
CA LEU A 235 -7.19 -9.64 -4.09
C LEU A 235 -8.54 -9.12 -3.59
N ALA A 236 -8.88 -9.42 -2.33
CA ALA A 236 -10.07 -8.89 -1.67
C ALA A 236 -10.01 -7.35 -1.57
N ALA A 237 -8.88 -6.79 -1.11
CA ALA A 237 -8.66 -5.33 -1.07
C ALA A 237 -8.85 -4.67 -2.45
N ALA A 238 -8.37 -5.33 -3.53
CA ALA A 238 -8.54 -4.83 -4.89
C ALA A 238 -10.00 -4.90 -5.33
N GLU A 239 -10.69 -6.01 -5.06
CA GLU A 239 -12.12 -6.23 -5.36
C GLU A 239 -13.01 -5.20 -4.64
N GLN A 240 -12.75 -4.94 -3.36
CA GLN A 240 -13.43 -3.90 -2.56
C GLN A 240 -13.20 -2.51 -3.13
N THR A 241 -11.94 -2.16 -3.39
CA THR A 241 -11.59 -0.83 -3.93
C THR A 241 -12.26 -0.61 -5.29
N GLU A 242 -12.25 -1.61 -6.17
CA GLU A 242 -12.98 -1.57 -7.45
C GLU A 242 -14.50 -1.51 -7.31
N PHE A 243 -15.06 -2.13 -6.27
CA PHE A 243 -16.49 -2.05 -6.01
C PHE A 243 -16.88 -0.64 -5.57
N LEU A 244 -16.13 -0.04 -4.63
CA LEU A 244 -16.33 1.33 -4.17
C LEU A 244 -16.18 2.36 -5.30
N THR A 245 -15.33 2.10 -6.30
CA THR A 245 -15.25 2.97 -7.50
C THR A 245 -16.41 2.81 -8.46
N ARG A 246 -17.25 1.77 -8.34
CA ARG A 246 -18.39 1.54 -9.24
C ARG A 246 -19.73 1.95 -8.65
N ILE A 247 -19.90 1.89 -7.33
CA ILE A 247 -21.16 2.27 -6.66
C ILE A 247 -21.36 3.78 -6.60
N SER A 248 -22.61 4.19 -6.42
CA SER A 248 -22.96 5.58 -6.13
C SER A 248 -22.90 5.80 -4.63
N ILE A 249 -21.82 6.44 -4.17
CA ILE A 249 -21.63 6.67 -2.73
C ILE A 249 -22.49 7.83 -2.28
N MET A 250 -23.33 7.62 -1.25
CA MET A 250 -24.08 8.71 -0.62
C MET A 250 -23.13 9.85 -0.22
N PRO A 251 -23.41 11.11 -0.59
CA PRO A 251 -22.48 12.21 -0.39
C PRO A 251 -21.95 12.37 1.04
N LEU A 252 -22.80 12.15 2.04
CA LEU A 252 -22.45 12.22 3.47
C LEU A 252 -21.52 11.09 3.94
N LEU A 253 -21.40 10.01 3.17
CA LEU A 253 -20.60 8.84 3.50
C LEU A 253 -19.28 8.76 2.71
N VAL A 254 -19.09 9.59 1.68
CA VAL A 254 -17.91 9.56 0.81
C VAL A 254 -16.61 9.62 1.62
N ALA A 255 -16.48 10.64 2.48
CA ALA A 255 -15.31 10.83 3.33
C ALA A 255 -15.05 9.60 4.21
N ARG A 256 -16.08 9.18 4.94
CA ARG A 256 -16.00 8.12 5.96
C ARG A 256 -15.67 6.75 5.36
N ILE A 257 -16.28 6.42 4.23
CA ILE A 257 -16.03 5.16 3.52
C ILE A 257 -14.57 5.11 3.06
N TRP A 258 -14.10 6.15 2.36
CA TRP A 258 -12.74 6.13 1.83
C TRP A 258 -11.67 6.24 2.92
N GLU A 259 -11.86 7.10 3.91
CA GLU A 259 -10.95 7.24 5.04
C GLU A 259 -10.85 5.91 5.81
N GLY A 260 -11.98 5.32 6.19
CA GLY A 260 -12.00 4.03 6.89
C GLY A 260 -11.37 2.91 6.06
N HIS A 261 -11.65 2.86 4.76
CA HIS A 261 -11.10 1.85 3.85
C HIS A 261 -9.58 1.97 3.72
N TYR A 262 -9.07 3.16 3.44
CA TYR A 262 -7.63 3.38 3.26
C TYR A 262 -6.86 3.31 4.58
N ALA A 263 -7.45 3.76 5.70
CA ALA A 263 -6.84 3.60 7.03
C ALA A 263 -6.68 2.11 7.38
N LEU A 264 -7.73 1.31 7.14
CA LEU A 264 -7.67 -0.14 7.32
C LEU A 264 -6.63 -0.78 6.40
N LEU A 265 -6.63 -0.47 5.10
CA LEU A 265 -5.61 -1.01 4.18
C LEU A 265 -4.19 -0.59 4.55
N GLY A 266 -3.99 0.68 4.91
CA GLY A 266 -2.69 1.20 5.37
C GLY A 266 -2.21 0.49 6.63
N GLY A 267 -3.12 0.26 7.59
CA GLY A 267 -2.85 -0.51 8.81
C GLY A 267 -2.51 -1.97 8.55
N LEU A 268 -3.32 -2.66 7.73
CA LEU A 268 -3.10 -4.06 7.36
C LEU A 268 -1.80 -4.25 6.59
N PHE A 269 -1.49 -3.37 5.64
CA PHE A 269 -0.20 -3.40 4.95
C PHE A 269 0.91 -3.04 5.92
N GLY A 270 0.64 -2.15 6.88
CA GLY A 270 1.45 -1.73 8.04
C GLY A 270 1.97 -2.89 8.88
N LEU A 271 1.11 -3.81 9.27
CA LEU A 271 1.45 -4.95 10.13
C LEU A 271 2.52 -5.88 9.54
N GLU A 272 2.66 -5.89 8.21
CA GLU A 272 3.62 -6.75 7.52
C GLU A 272 5.09 -6.37 7.75
N SER A 273 5.37 -5.10 8.11
CA SER A 273 6.75 -4.66 8.41
C SER A 273 7.23 -5.10 9.79
N GLY A 274 6.30 -5.52 10.66
CA GLY A 274 6.60 -6.02 11.99
C GLY A 274 6.78 -7.54 12.03
N LEU A 275 6.27 -8.14 13.12
CA LEU A 275 6.43 -9.56 13.44
C LEU A 275 5.80 -10.51 12.40
N LEU A 276 4.82 -10.07 11.60
CA LEU A 276 4.25 -10.91 10.51
C LEU A 276 5.29 -11.26 9.43
N GLY A 277 6.27 -10.37 9.18
CA GLY A 277 7.40 -10.68 8.30
C GLY A 277 8.26 -11.84 8.83
N ARG A 278 8.13 -12.20 10.11
CA ARG A 278 8.83 -13.33 10.72
C ARG A 278 8.07 -14.66 10.61
N ASP A 279 6.74 -14.67 10.46
CA ASP A 279 5.93 -15.91 10.35
C ASP A 279 6.21 -16.61 9.00
N PRO A 280 6.75 -17.84 8.98
CA PRO A 280 7.06 -18.57 7.75
C PRO A 280 5.86 -18.78 6.82
N ILE A 281 4.62 -18.72 7.31
CA ILE A 281 3.41 -18.85 6.47
C ILE A 281 3.15 -17.57 5.64
N TRP A 282 3.55 -16.41 6.17
CA TRP A 282 3.42 -15.11 5.49
C TRP A 282 4.75 -14.64 4.88
N ARG A 283 5.85 -15.33 5.18
CA ARG A 283 7.12 -15.09 4.51
C ARG A 283 6.96 -15.39 3.03
N PRO A 284 7.50 -14.52 2.17
CA PRO A 284 7.71 -14.85 0.78
C PRO A 284 8.70 -16.02 0.73
N GLY A 285 8.18 -17.25 0.64
CA GLY A 285 8.99 -18.42 0.31
C GLY A 285 9.76 -18.12 -0.98
N SER A 286 11.05 -18.39 -0.97
CA SER A 286 11.95 -18.21 -2.10
C SER A 286 11.40 -18.96 -3.32
N SER A 287 10.77 -18.24 -4.25
CA SER A 287 10.93 -18.45 -5.70
C SER A 287 9.79 -17.80 -6.51
N ARG A 288 8.50 -17.98 -6.18
CA ARG A 288 7.40 -17.46 -7.05
C ARG A 288 6.07 -17.11 -6.37
N SER A 289 5.81 -17.57 -5.15
CA SER A 289 4.49 -17.44 -4.51
C SER A 289 4.20 -16.05 -3.89
N SER A 290 5.22 -15.19 -3.79
CA SER A 290 5.12 -13.85 -3.20
C SER A 290 4.67 -12.76 -4.17
N GLN A 291 4.38 -13.09 -5.43
CA GLN A 291 3.97 -12.09 -6.40
C GLN A 291 2.64 -11.47 -5.99
N LEU A 292 2.72 -10.19 -5.67
CA LEU A 292 1.56 -9.38 -5.40
C LEU A 292 0.64 -9.30 -6.62
N PRO A 293 -0.68 -9.43 -6.43
CA PRO A 293 -1.63 -9.17 -7.50
C PRO A 293 -1.39 -7.79 -8.11
N SER A 294 -1.24 -7.70 -9.43
CA SER A 294 -1.20 -6.41 -10.13
C SER A 294 -2.42 -5.54 -9.82
N ARG A 295 -3.55 -6.22 -9.63
CA ARG A 295 -4.88 -5.63 -9.53
C ARG A 295 -5.00 -4.60 -8.40
N ILE A 296 -4.34 -4.81 -7.25
CA ILE A 296 -4.46 -3.87 -6.13
C ILE A 296 -3.87 -2.48 -6.46
N ALA A 297 -2.70 -2.42 -7.11
CA ALA A 297 -2.11 -1.14 -7.48
C ALA A 297 -2.98 -0.41 -8.51
N THR A 298 -3.52 -1.13 -9.49
CA THR A 298 -4.45 -0.57 -10.48
C THR A 298 -5.73 -0.07 -9.83
N ALA A 299 -6.31 -0.82 -8.89
CA ALA A 299 -7.52 -0.45 -8.18
C ALA A 299 -7.32 0.82 -7.32
N LEU A 300 -6.20 0.90 -6.58
CA LEU A 300 -5.85 2.08 -5.77
C LEU A 300 -5.66 3.33 -6.63
N VAL A 301 -4.95 3.22 -7.76
CA VAL A 301 -4.75 4.34 -8.68
C VAL A 301 -6.08 4.79 -9.29
N ALA A 302 -6.91 3.85 -9.75
CA ALA A 302 -8.22 4.16 -10.33
C ALA A 302 -9.15 4.84 -9.30
N ALA A 303 -9.14 4.37 -8.05
CA ALA A 303 -9.92 4.97 -6.98
C ALA A 303 -9.44 6.37 -6.62
N GLY A 304 -8.12 6.57 -6.48
CA GLY A 304 -7.55 7.89 -6.28
C GLY A 304 -7.93 8.86 -7.40
N LEU A 305 -7.85 8.45 -8.66
CA LEU A 305 -8.24 9.27 -9.80
C LEU A 305 -9.73 9.62 -9.78
N LYS A 306 -10.61 8.65 -9.50
CA LYS A 306 -12.06 8.91 -9.35
C LYS A 306 -12.33 9.95 -8.26
N CYS A 307 -11.64 9.83 -7.12
CA CYS A 307 -11.76 10.75 -6.00
C CYS A 307 -11.33 12.19 -6.37
N VAL A 308 -10.26 12.38 -7.15
CA VAL A 308 -9.86 13.73 -7.59
C VAL A 308 -10.80 14.30 -8.67
N GLN A 309 -11.41 13.44 -9.49
CA GLN A 309 -12.31 13.84 -10.58
C GLN A 309 -13.72 14.23 -10.12
N ALA A 310 -14.05 14.08 -8.84
CA ALA A 310 -15.38 14.40 -8.29
C ALA A 310 -15.61 15.92 -8.14
N GLN A 311 -15.49 16.66 -9.24
CA GLN A 311 -15.62 18.12 -9.30
C GLN A 311 -17.07 18.60 -9.19
N ASP A 312 -18.05 17.72 -9.47
CA ASP A 312 -19.47 18.05 -9.44
C ASP A 312 -20.08 18.04 -8.03
N MET A 313 -19.27 17.81 -6.99
CA MET A 313 -19.74 17.77 -5.59
C MET A 313 -19.68 19.17 -4.94
N PRO A 314 -20.49 19.43 -3.90
CA PRO A 314 -20.32 20.59 -3.02
C PRO A 314 -18.88 20.73 -2.49
N ASP A 315 -18.37 21.96 -2.35
CA ASP A 315 -16.97 22.25 -1.96
C ASP A 315 -16.45 21.45 -0.74
N ALA A 316 -17.30 21.26 0.27
CA ALA A 316 -16.94 20.48 1.45
C ALA A 316 -16.62 19.01 1.10
N GLN A 317 -17.43 18.40 0.24
CA GLN A 317 -17.27 17.02 -0.21
C GLN A 317 -16.16 16.87 -1.25
N VAL A 318 -15.88 17.92 -2.03
CA VAL A 318 -14.70 17.94 -2.91
C VAL A 318 -13.43 17.80 -2.08
N ARG A 319 -13.30 18.52 -0.96
CA ARG A 319 -12.15 18.39 -0.05
C ARG A 319 -12.03 16.99 0.53
N ASP A 320 -13.12 16.44 1.04
CA ASP A 320 -13.13 15.08 1.59
C ASP A 320 -12.73 14.02 0.55
N SER A 321 -13.19 14.18 -0.69
CA SER A 321 -12.82 13.31 -1.81
C SER A 321 -11.34 13.48 -2.20
N GLN A 322 -10.80 14.70 -2.16
CA GLN A 322 -9.37 14.91 -2.37
C GLN A 322 -8.52 14.27 -1.27
N ASP A 323 -8.95 14.35 -0.01
CA ASP A 323 -8.27 13.68 1.11
C ASP A 323 -8.27 12.16 0.94
N ALA A 324 -9.40 11.58 0.51
CA ALA A 324 -9.47 10.18 0.11
C ALA A 324 -8.45 9.82 -0.99
N ALA A 325 -8.26 10.68 -1.99
CA ALA A 325 -7.24 10.47 -3.03
C ALA A 325 -5.81 10.53 -2.48
N ARG A 326 -5.53 11.40 -1.50
CA ARG A 326 -4.23 11.47 -0.82
C ARG A 326 -3.98 10.19 -0.01
N CYS A 327 -5.00 9.69 0.70
CA CYS A 327 -4.94 8.40 1.39
C CYS A 327 -4.64 7.25 0.41
N ALA A 328 -5.28 7.23 -0.77
CA ALA A 328 -5.01 6.25 -1.80
C ALA A 328 -3.54 6.28 -2.26
N ALA A 329 -2.98 7.47 -2.49
CA ALA A 329 -1.58 7.65 -2.84
C ALA A 329 -0.63 7.20 -1.72
N GLN A 330 -0.97 7.46 -0.45
CA GLN A 330 -0.18 7.01 0.70
C GLN A 330 -0.21 5.48 0.84
N VAL A 331 -1.37 4.85 0.74
CA VAL A 331 -1.51 3.38 0.77
C VAL A 331 -0.74 2.75 -0.40
N LEU A 332 -0.79 3.36 -1.59
CA LEU A 332 0.00 2.93 -2.74
C LEU A 332 1.51 3.06 -2.47
N ALA A 333 1.98 4.15 -1.86
CA ALA A 333 3.38 4.31 -1.50
C ALA A 333 3.83 3.27 -0.47
N LEU A 334 3.01 3.01 0.56
CA LEU A 334 3.26 1.97 1.56
C LEU A 334 3.38 0.60 0.91
N LEU A 335 2.45 0.27 0.00
CA LEU A 335 2.46 -0.97 -0.75
C LEU A 335 3.74 -1.07 -1.58
N LEU A 336 4.04 -0.08 -2.41
CA LEU A 336 5.22 -0.07 -3.30
C LEU A 336 6.55 -0.14 -2.54
N GLY A 337 6.65 0.51 -1.39
CA GLY A 337 7.85 0.50 -0.56
C GLY A 337 8.13 -0.87 0.08
N ARG A 338 7.12 -1.67 0.41
CA ARG A 338 7.33 -2.88 1.22
C ARG A 338 7.80 -4.10 0.43
N ILE A 339 7.79 -4.04 -0.90
CA ILE A 339 7.87 -5.24 -1.73
C ILE A 339 9.22 -5.30 -2.42
N SER A 340 9.91 -6.43 -2.28
CA SER A 340 11.17 -6.71 -2.98
C SER A 340 11.02 -6.71 -4.51
N ASP A 341 9.84 -7.08 -5.02
CA ASP A 341 9.41 -6.95 -6.42
C ASP A 341 8.93 -5.52 -6.79
N GLY A 342 9.26 -4.52 -5.97
CA GLY A 342 8.68 -3.17 -6.01
C GLY A 342 8.68 -2.53 -7.39
N SER A 343 9.66 -2.85 -8.24
CA SER A 343 9.75 -2.33 -9.60
C SER A 343 8.67 -2.82 -10.57
N ARG A 344 8.22 -4.08 -10.44
CA ARG A 344 7.11 -4.61 -11.28
C ARG A 344 5.79 -3.97 -10.88
N LEU A 345 5.56 -3.87 -9.57
CA LEU A 345 4.33 -3.26 -9.07
C LEU A 345 4.32 -1.76 -9.36
N LEU A 346 5.46 -1.08 -9.24
CA LEU A 346 5.61 0.33 -9.60
C LEU A 346 5.33 0.55 -11.09
N ALA A 347 5.90 -0.26 -11.98
CA ALA A 347 5.62 -0.16 -13.42
C ALA A 347 4.12 -0.36 -13.71
N ARG A 348 3.44 -1.27 -12.99
CA ARG A 348 1.99 -1.46 -13.11
C ARG A 348 1.18 -0.27 -12.59
N ALA A 349 1.58 0.30 -11.45
CA ALA A 349 0.98 1.51 -10.90
C ALA A 349 1.12 2.71 -11.86
N VAL A 350 2.30 2.88 -12.45
CA VAL A 350 2.56 3.87 -13.50
C VAL A 350 1.66 3.63 -14.71
N GLY A 351 1.59 2.40 -15.22
CA GLY A 351 0.70 2.05 -16.33
C GLY A 351 -0.77 2.33 -16.02
N ALA A 352 -1.19 2.12 -14.77
CA ALA A 352 -2.53 2.45 -14.29
C ALA A 352 -2.80 3.95 -14.15
N GLY A 353 -1.75 4.79 -14.09
CA GLY A 353 -1.89 6.25 -14.01
C GLY A 353 -1.44 6.88 -12.70
N ALA A 354 -0.54 6.26 -11.95
CA ALA A 354 -0.01 6.84 -10.71
C ALA A 354 0.62 8.24 -10.91
N GLY A 355 1.24 8.49 -12.09
CA GLY A 355 1.76 9.81 -12.43
C GLY A 355 0.67 10.87 -12.65
N ASP A 356 -0.45 10.47 -13.27
CA ASP A 356 -1.61 11.36 -13.42
C ASP A 356 -2.26 11.64 -12.07
N LEU A 357 -2.36 10.64 -11.19
CA LEU A 357 -2.87 10.83 -9.83
C LEU A 357 -2.07 11.88 -9.07
N LEU A 358 -0.74 11.80 -9.08
CA LEU A 358 0.12 12.80 -8.42
C LEU A 358 -0.09 14.20 -9.00
N ARG A 359 -0.16 14.32 -10.33
CA ARG A 359 -0.42 15.60 -11.02
C ARG A 359 -1.78 16.18 -10.64
N SER A 360 -2.82 15.35 -10.63
CA SER A 360 -4.18 15.75 -10.26
C SER A 360 -4.27 16.16 -8.78
N LEU A 361 -3.56 15.49 -7.88
CA LEU A 361 -3.53 15.84 -6.44
C LEU A 361 -2.96 17.24 -6.18
N GLU A 362 -1.90 17.64 -6.88
CA GLU A 362 -1.36 19.00 -6.74
C GLU A 362 -2.24 20.06 -7.42
N GLY A 363 -2.80 19.75 -8.59
CA GLY A 363 -3.76 20.65 -9.25
C GLY A 363 -5.00 20.92 -8.40
N ALA A 364 -5.45 19.90 -7.66
CA ALA A 364 -6.60 19.96 -6.78
C ALA A 364 -6.32 20.70 -5.45
N ALA A 365 -5.05 20.77 -5.01
CA ALA A 365 -4.67 21.44 -3.77
C ALA A 365 -4.83 22.98 -3.82
N GLY A 366 -5.01 23.55 -5.01
CA GLY A 366 -5.02 25.00 -5.22
C GLY A 366 -3.69 25.66 -4.79
N PRO A 367 -3.56 26.99 -4.89
CA PRO A 367 -2.53 27.70 -4.15
C PRO A 367 -2.85 27.47 -2.68
N LEU A 368 -2.06 26.61 -2.01
CA LEU A 368 -2.15 26.28 -0.59
C LEU A 368 -2.60 27.52 0.19
N GLN A 369 -3.91 27.62 0.46
CA GLN A 369 -4.39 28.58 1.43
C GLN A 369 -3.79 28.07 2.73
N THR A 370 -2.76 28.77 3.20
CA THR A 370 -2.25 28.60 4.54
C THR A 370 -3.47 28.62 5.43
N ALA A 371 -3.82 27.46 6.02
CA ALA A 371 -4.94 27.38 6.93
C ALA A 371 -4.79 28.53 7.93
N SER A 372 -5.85 29.30 8.15
CA SER A 372 -5.89 30.44 9.08
C SER A 372 -5.31 30.10 10.45
N ASP A 373 -5.29 28.81 10.78
CA ASP A 373 -4.94 28.26 12.08
C ASP A 373 -3.46 27.83 12.18
N GLY A 374 -2.64 28.10 11.16
CA GLY A 374 -1.20 27.79 11.16
C GLY A 374 -0.86 26.29 11.21
N LYS A 375 -1.86 25.40 11.16
CA LYS A 375 -1.64 23.96 11.08
C LYS A 375 -1.20 23.58 9.65
N PRO A 376 -0.20 22.69 9.51
CA PRO A 376 0.25 22.24 8.19
C PRO A 376 -0.93 21.64 7.42
N ALA A 377 -1.15 22.15 6.20
CA ALA A 377 -2.39 22.03 5.44
C ALA A 377 -2.73 20.63 4.87
N SER A 378 -2.09 19.55 5.35
CA SER A 378 -2.45 18.18 4.97
C SER A 378 -1.81 17.18 5.94
N LEU A 379 -2.62 16.33 6.57
CA LEU A 379 -2.16 15.14 7.30
C LEU A 379 -1.51 14.11 6.36
N TYR A 380 -1.73 14.23 5.05
CA TYR A 380 -1.37 13.23 4.06
C TYR A 380 -0.26 13.73 3.12
N ASP A 381 0.92 13.13 3.28
CA ASP A 381 2.11 13.41 2.48
C ASP A 381 2.24 12.38 1.33
N HIS A 382 2.02 12.84 0.09
CA HIS A 382 2.21 12.02 -1.11
C HIS A 382 3.67 12.04 -1.63
N SER A 383 4.59 12.73 -0.93
CA SER A 383 6.01 12.80 -1.32
C SER A 383 6.68 11.44 -1.34
N ALA A 384 6.24 10.50 -0.49
CA ALA A 384 6.74 9.13 -0.49
C ALA A 384 6.47 8.43 -1.85
N LEU A 385 5.27 8.63 -2.42
CA LEU A 385 4.93 8.08 -3.74
C LEU A 385 5.78 8.75 -4.83
N ALA A 386 5.91 10.07 -4.80
CA ALA A 386 6.74 10.82 -5.74
C ALA A 386 8.20 10.37 -5.71
N ARG A 387 8.81 10.24 -4.52
CA ARG A 387 10.18 9.71 -4.37
C ARG A 387 10.33 8.31 -4.94
N LEU A 388 9.39 7.40 -4.63
CA LEU A 388 9.42 6.03 -5.17
C LEU A 388 9.33 6.02 -6.71
N MET A 389 8.52 6.90 -7.29
CA MET A 389 8.40 7.03 -8.75
C MET A 389 9.68 7.62 -9.37
N CYS A 390 10.24 8.69 -8.81
CA CYS A 390 11.52 9.26 -9.26
C CYS A 390 12.64 8.21 -9.22
N ALA A 391 12.79 7.54 -8.08
CA ALA A 391 13.85 6.57 -7.87
C ALA A 391 13.65 5.33 -8.77
N GLY A 392 12.39 4.93 -9.01
CA GLY A 392 12.04 3.84 -9.92
C GLY A 392 12.29 4.13 -11.41
N LEU A 393 12.36 5.40 -11.81
CA LEU A 393 12.70 5.79 -13.19
C LEU A 393 14.17 5.48 -13.57
N SER A 394 14.99 5.03 -12.62
CA SER A 394 16.27 4.38 -12.89
C SER A 394 16.14 2.98 -13.51
N GLN A 395 14.92 2.43 -13.60
CA GLN A 395 14.65 1.07 -14.07
C GLN A 395 13.81 1.10 -15.35
N VAL A 396 14.29 0.44 -16.41
CA VAL A 396 13.70 0.57 -17.74
C VAL A 396 12.26 0.09 -17.83
N ARG A 397 11.84 -0.87 -17.00
CA ARG A 397 10.44 -1.30 -16.96
C ARG A 397 9.48 -0.17 -16.55
N VAL A 398 9.91 0.68 -15.61
CA VAL A 398 9.12 1.82 -15.14
C VAL A 398 9.09 2.88 -16.23
N VAL A 399 10.23 3.16 -16.86
CA VAL A 399 10.34 4.05 -18.02
C VAL A 399 9.44 3.59 -19.17
N ARG A 400 9.41 2.29 -19.48
CA ARG A 400 8.51 1.73 -20.52
C ARG A 400 7.04 1.90 -20.16
N ALA A 401 6.68 1.72 -18.89
CA ALA A 401 5.31 1.95 -18.43
C ALA A 401 4.90 3.42 -18.58
N PHE A 402 5.80 4.35 -18.23
CA PHE A 402 5.58 5.77 -18.51
C PHE A 402 5.48 6.04 -20.00
N TYR A 403 6.40 5.53 -20.80
CA TYR A 403 6.41 5.74 -22.26
C TYR A 403 5.13 5.26 -22.94
N GLY A 404 4.60 4.12 -22.48
CA GLY A 404 3.35 3.56 -22.99
C GLY A 404 2.12 4.41 -22.67
N ARG A 405 2.17 5.22 -21.61
CA ARG A 405 1.08 6.12 -21.21
C ARG A 405 1.28 7.56 -21.69
N GLN A 406 2.53 8.00 -21.76
CA GLN A 406 2.96 9.37 -22.00
C GLN A 406 4.15 9.34 -22.96
N THR A 407 3.91 9.49 -24.26
CA THR A 407 4.95 9.44 -25.29
C THR A 407 5.78 10.72 -25.37
N GLN A 408 5.16 11.84 -25.02
CA GLN A 408 5.76 13.18 -25.03
C GLN A 408 6.35 13.54 -23.67
N PRO A 409 7.44 14.33 -23.61
CA PRO A 409 7.91 14.88 -22.34
C PRO A 409 6.81 15.72 -21.69
N TRP A 410 6.81 15.76 -20.36
CA TRP A 410 5.92 16.68 -19.64
C TRP A 410 6.53 18.08 -19.59
N ASP A 411 5.70 19.09 -19.79
CA ASP A 411 6.09 20.48 -19.59
C ASP A 411 6.02 20.83 -18.10
N VAL A 412 7.18 21.08 -17.50
CA VAL A 412 7.35 21.40 -16.07
C VAL A 412 7.91 22.78 -15.85
N GLY A 413 7.99 23.61 -16.90
CA GLY A 413 8.65 24.90 -16.86
C GLY A 413 10.14 24.81 -16.49
N GLN A 414 10.78 25.96 -16.30
CA GLN A 414 12.17 26.04 -15.86
C GLN A 414 12.31 25.67 -14.37
N ILE A 415 13.39 24.98 -14.03
CA ILE A 415 13.73 24.66 -12.64
C ILE A 415 14.05 25.97 -11.91
N VAL A 416 13.15 26.40 -11.03
CA VAL A 416 13.49 27.44 -10.06
C VAL A 416 14.45 26.82 -9.06
N SER A 417 15.74 27.08 -9.24
CA SER A 417 16.76 26.60 -8.31
C SER A 417 16.41 27.09 -6.90
N PRO A 418 16.36 26.21 -5.88
CA PRO A 418 16.08 26.63 -4.53
C PRO A 418 17.07 27.74 -4.14
N LYS A 419 16.55 28.87 -3.65
CA LYS A 419 17.37 30.04 -3.26
C LYS A 419 18.49 29.55 -2.33
N LYS A 420 19.75 29.81 -2.69
CA LYS A 420 20.99 29.26 -2.07
C LYS A 420 21.13 29.48 -0.54
N GLY A 421 20.18 30.14 0.15
CA GLY A 421 20.20 30.38 1.60
C GLY A 421 19.44 29.37 2.49
N ALA A 422 18.65 28.44 1.93
CA ALA A 422 17.78 27.59 2.76
C ALA A 422 18.51 26.45 3.51
N LYS A 423 19.76 26.11 3.17
CA LYS A 423 20.47 24.96 3.76
C LYS A 423 20.97 25.16 5.20
N ALA A 424 20.98 26.39 5.72
CA ALA A 424 21.63 26.68 7.00
C ALA A 424 20.82 26.34 8.28
N ARG A 425 19.55 25.93 8.18
CA ARG A 425 18.66 25.76 9.37
C ARG A 425 18.15 24.34 9.61
N GLY A 426 18.94 23.30 9.32
CA GLY A 426 18.48 21.92 9.52
C GLY A 426 17.18 21.60 8.78
N VAL A 427 16.99 22.25 7.62
CA VAL A 427 15.73 22.24 6.87
C VAL A 427 15.43 20.83 6.39
N GLN A 428 14.21 20.37 6.70
CA GLN A 428 13.64 19.11 6.26
C GLN A 428 13.92 18.89 4.77
N THR A 429 14.25 17.65 4.39
CA THR A 429 14.40 17.27 2.98
C THR A 429 13.21 17.78 2.19
N PRO A 430 13.42 18.50 1.06
CA PRO A 430 12.31 19.05 0.30
C PRO A 430 11.29 17.97 -0.03
N THR A 431 10.02 18.28 0.17
CA THR A 431 8.90 17.40 -0.17
C THR A 431 8.91 17.14 -1.67
N ALA A 432 9.04 15.88 -2.07
CA ALA A 432 8.99 15.50 -3.47
C ALA A 432 7.58 15.72 -4.05
N THR A 433 7.52 16.23 -5.27
CA THR A 433 6.30 16.67 -5.97
C THR A 433 6.09 15.87 -7.27
N TRP A 434 4.95 16.01 -7.95
CA TRP A 434 4.78 15.44 -9.29
C TRP A 434 5.74 16.10 -10.30
N GLN A 435 6.10 17.38 -10.10
CA GLN A 435 7.05 18.08 -10.97
C GLN A 435 8.42 17.40 -10.94
N ASP A 436 8.82 16.92 -9.77
CA ASP A 436 10.05 16.14 -9.61
C ASP A 436 9.99 14.81 -10.37
N VAL A 437 8.86 14.09 -10.27
CA VAL A 437 8.62 12.87 -11.06
C VAL A 437 8.69 13.19 -12.54
N ALA A 438 8.17 14.34 -12.95
CA ALA A 438 8.13 14.72 -14.34
C ALA A 438 9.50 15.10 -14.91
N ARG A 439 10.34 15.76 -14.12
CA ARG A 439 11.75 16.00 -14.48
C ARG A 439 12.54 14.69 -14.54
N ALA A 440 12.36 13.82 -13.57
CA ALA A 440 12.99 12.49 -13.57
C ALA A 440 12.56 11.68 -14.80
N TRP A 441 11.29 11.76 -15.20
CA TRP A 441 10.76 11.09 -16.38
C TRP A 441 11.41 11.64 -17.65
N ASN A 442 11.44 12.97 -17.83
CA ASN A 442 12.04 13.59 -18.99
C ASN A 442 13.52 13.18 -19.12
N ALA A 443 14.29 13.22 -18.02
CA ALA A 443 15.69 12.79 -18.02
C ALA A 443 15.84 11.29 -18.36
N ALA A 444 15.05 10.41 -17.73
CA ALA A 444 15.12 8.97 -17.97
C ALA A 444 14.68 8.59 -19.40
N ARG A 445 13.70 9.31 -19.96
CA ARG A 445 13.23 9.16 -21.34
C ARG A 445 14.35 9.44 -22.33
N GLU A 446 15.11 10.52 -22.13
CA GLU A 446 16.24 10.86 -23.00
C GLU A 446 17.31 9.76 -22.98
N VAL A 447 17.70 9.28 -21.80
CA VAL A 447 18.65 8.15 -21.67
C VAL A 447 18.10 6.88 -22.32
N TYR A 448 16.80 6.63 -22.19
CA TYR A 448 16.16 5.46 -22.80
C TYR A 448 16.16 5.51 -24.33
N LEU A 449 15.78 6.64 -24.92
CA LEU A 449 15.70 6.80 -26.37
C LEU A 449 17.08 6.83 -27.03
N HIS A 450 18.05 7.49 -26.40
CA HIS A 450 19.39 7.64 -26.95
C HIS A 450 20.24 6.40 -26.70
N SER A 451 20.27 5.90 -25.46
CA SER A 451 21.25 4.86 -25.10
C SER A 451 20.66 3.46 -25.07
N HIS A 452 19.55 3.27 -24.34
CA HIS A 452 19.02 1.91 -24.12
C HIS A 452 18.37 1.31 -25.36
N LYS A 453 17.47 2.08 -26.01
CA LYS A 453 16.71 1.64 -27.18
C LYS A 453 17.62 1.37 -28.38
N LYS A 454 18.67 2.19 -28.56
CA LYS A 454 19.70 2.00 -29.59
C LYS A 454 20.77 0.97 -29.22
N ARG A 455 20.74 0.44 -27.99
CA ARG A 455 21.70 -0.52 -27.45
C ARG A 455 23.15 -0.02 -27.45
N GLU A 456 23.37 1.29 -27.22
CA GLU A 456 24.73 1.87 -27.12
C GLU A 456 25.59 1.18 -26.06
N TRP A 457 24.96 0.59 -25.04
CA TRP A 457 25.64 -0.24 -24.03
C TRP A 457 26.47 -1.37 -24.64
N GLN A 458 26.14 -1.86 -25.84
CA GLN A 458 26.92 -2.89 -26.53
C GLN A 458 28.29 -2.37 -27.01
N GLU A 459 28.42 -1.07 -27.28
CA GLU A 459 29.64 -0.46 -27.79
C GLU A 459 30.52 0.12 -26.67
N VAL A 460 29.91 0.51 -25.56
CA VAL A 460 30.61 1.22 -24.48
C VAL A 460 31.03 0.35 -23.30
N MET A 461 30.55 -0.90 -23.24
CA MET A 461 30.96 -1.87 -22.22
C MET A 461 32.17 -2.68 -22.69
N GLU A 462 33.13 -2.89 -21.79
CA GLU A 462 34.34 -3.64 -22.10
C GLU A 462 34.08 -5.15 -22.07
N CYS A 463 34.80 -5.90 -22.91
CA CYS A 463 34.85 -7.35 -22.78
C CYS A 463 35.51 -7.73 -21.43
N ALA A 464 34.91 -8.67 -20.70
CA ALA A 464 35.42 -9.16 -19.43
C ALA A 464 36.67 -10.05 -19.60
N ASN A 465 36.79 -10.76 -20.73
CA ASN A 465 38.02 -11.45 -21.09
C ASN A 465 39.06 -10.42 -21.57
N ARG A 466 40.04 -10.10 -20.72
CA ARG A 466 41.12 -9.15 -21.03
C ARG A 466 42.46 -9.80 -21.40
N GLU A 467 42.55 -11.12 -21.25
CA GLU A 467 43.81 -11.85 -21.41
C GLU A 467 44.09 -12.20 -22.88
N GLU A 468 43.06 -12.14 -23.73
CA GLU A 468 43.19 -12.49 -25.14
C GLU A 468 43.79 -11.31 -25.93
N PRO A 469 44.99 -11.44 -26.53
CA PRO A 469 45.63 -10.37 -27.30
C PRO A 469 44.92 -10.07 -28.63
N SER A 470 43.93 -10.88 -29.01
CA SER A 470 43.18 -10.74 -30.25
C SER A 470 42.31 -9.48 -30.25
N ALA A 471 42.08 -8.92 -31.43
CA ALA A 471 41.14 -7.81 -31.60
C ALA A 471 39.74 -8.20 -31.11
N HIS A 472 39.30 -7.63 -29.99
CA HIS A 472 37.92 -7.77 -29.50
C HIS A 472 36.95 -7.11 -30.48
N ASP A 473 35.79 -7.76 -30.70
CA ASP A 473 34.67 -7.12 -31.39
C ASP A 473 34.16 -5.93 -30.55
N ARG A 474 33.70 -4.88 -31.22
CA ARG A 474 33.17 -3.67 -30.58
C ARG A 474 31.82 -3.92 -29.90
N LEU A 475 31.07 -4.93 -30.33
CA LEU A 475 29.73 -5.20 -29.79
C LEU A 475 29.74 -6.34 -28.76
N VAL A 476 29.39 -6.02 -27.52
CA VAL A 476 29.30 -7.01 -26.44
C VAL A 476 27.89 -7.57 -26.23
N ARG A 477 27.85 -8.75 -25.60
CA ARG A 477 26.66 -9.42 -25.07
C ARG A 477 26.78 -9.51 -23.56
N ALA A 478 25.70 -9.17 -22.84
CA ALA A 478 25.68 -9.26 -21.39
C ALA A 478 25.42 -10.71 -20.93
N CYS A 479 26.15 -11.15 -19.91
CA CYS A 479 25.85 -12.35 -19.16
C CYS A 479 24.49 -12.20 -18.42
N PRO A 480 23.70 -13.28 -18.22
CA PRO A 480 22.44 -13.18 -17.48
C PRO A 480 22.56 -12.66 -16.04
N CYS A 481 23.74 -12.76 -15.40
CA CYS A 481 23.99 -12.15 -14.10
C CYS A 481 24.09 -10.61 -14.15
N GLY A 482 24.37 -10.03 -15.32
CA GLY A 482 24.56 -8.58 -15.50
C GLY A 482 25.92 -8.04 -15.06
N ASP A 483 26.84 -8.89 -14.58
CA ASP A 483 28.18 -8.48 -14.09
C ASP A 483 29.28 -8.58 -15.15
N ALA A 484 29.06 -9.35 -16.21
CA ALA A 484 30.07 -9.61 -17.24
C ALA A 484 29.51 -9.39 -18.65
N PHE A 485 30.39 -8.96 -19.56
CA PHE A 485 30.09 -8.65 -20.94
C PHE A 485 31.13 -9.29 -21.84
N TYR A 486 30.70 -9.83 -22.98
CA TYR A 486 31.58 -10.57 -23.88
C TYR A 486 31.34 -10.18 -25.33
N CYS A 487 32.41 -9.86 -26.05
CA CYS A 487 32.37 -9.55 -27.48
C CYS A 487 32.10 -10.81 -28.34
N SER A 488 32.40 -12.01 -27.82
CA SER A 488 32.20 -13.27 -28.54
C SER A 488 31.90 -14.43 -27.58
N ARG A 489 31.45 -15.57 -28.13
CA ARG A 489 31.28 -16.81 -27.37
C ARG A 489 32.62 -17.42 -26.93
N SER A 490 33.71 -17.20 -27.66
CA SER A 490 35.03 -17.70 -27.26
C SER A 490 35.52 -16.97 -26.02
N CYS A 491 35.45 -15.63 -26.01
CA CYS A 491 35.81 -14.83 -24.84
C CYS A 491 34.93 -15.20 -23.63
N GLN A 492 33.63 -15.43 -23.84
CA GLN A 492 32.74 -15.90 -22.77
C GLN A 492 33.21 -17.25 -22.20
N ARG A 493 33.53 -18.24 -23.04
CA ARG A 493 33.97 -19.56 -22.56
C ARG A 493 35.31 -19.49 -21.82
N ALA A 494 36.27 -18.75 -22.37
CA ALA A 494 37.58 -18.58 -21.76
C ALA A 494 37.47 -17.96 -20.36
N ASP A 495 36.73 -16.84 -20.23
CA ASP A 495 36.49 -16.19 -18.94
C ASP A 495 35.62 -17.07 -18.01
N TRP A 496 34.63 -17.78 -18.56
CA TRP A 496 33.80 -18.71 -17.81
C TRP A 496 34.62 -19.79 -17.11
N ASP A 497 35.53 -20.43 -17.85
CA ASP A 497 36.37 -21.51 -17.33
C ASP A 497 37.49 -20.98 -16.42
N ALA A 498 38.02 -19.78 -16.70
CA ALA A 498 39.07 -19.17 -15.89
C ALA A 498 38.56 -18.63 -14.55
N ARG A 499 37.38 -18.00 -14.52
CA ARG A 499 36.87 -17.29 -13.32
C ARG A 499 35.35 -17.35 -13.14
N HIS A 500 34.59 -17.06 -14.20
CA HIS A 500 33.25 -16.49 -14.01
C HIS A 500 32.26 -17.56 -13.55
N ARG A 501 32.51 -18.84 -13.86
CA ARG A 501 31.70 -19.96 -13.40
C ARG A 501 31.53 -19.99 -11.88
N GLY A 502 32.56 -19.64 -11.11
CA GLY A 502 32.51 -19.63 -9.64
C GLY A 502 31.85 -18.40 -9.03
N GLU A 503 31.62 -17.35 -9.82
CA GLU A 503 31.15 -16.04 -9.36
C GLU A 503 29.80 -15.65 -9.96
N CYS A 504 29.33 -16.40 -10.97
CA CYS A 504 28.13 -16.05 -11.72
C CYS A 504 26.88 -16.24 -10.87
N LEU A 505 26.19 -15.13 -10.59
CA LEU A 505 24.94 -15.12 -9.82
C LEU A 505 23.69 -15.31 -10.71
N ALA A 506 23.82 -15.82 -11.93
CA ALA A 506 22.71 -15.89 -12.89
C ALA A 506 21.48 -16.66 -12.35
N GLU A 507 21.72 -17.73 -11.57
CA GLU A 507 20.64 -18.54 -10.94
C GLU A 507 19.90 -17.79 -9.83
N GLU A 508 20.59 -16.85 -9.17
CA GLU A 508 20.00 -15.94 -8.18
C GLU A 508 19.38 -14.69 -8.83
N GLY A 509 19.40 -14.61 -10.17
CA GLY A 509 18.98 -13.45 -10.94
C GLY A 509 20.06 -12.38 -11.06
N VAL A 510 19.74 -11.29 -11.75
CA VAL A 510 20.69 -10.22 -12.03
C VAL A 510 21.25 -9.63 -10.74
N TRP A 511 22.58 -9.60 -10.62
CA TRP A 511 23.32 -9.18 -9.43
C TRP A 511 22.94 -9.95 -8.15
N GLY A 512 22.45 -11.18 -8.26
CA GLY A 512 21.96 -11.97 -7.13
C GLY A 512 20.74 -11.38 -6.43
N LEU A 513 19.92 -10.60 -7.14
CA LEU A 513 18.79 -9.86 -6.56
C LEU A 513 17.44 -10.60 -6.64
N GLY A 514 17.44 -11.93 -6.76
CA GLY A 514 16.24 -12.77 -6.72
C GLY A 514 15.19 -12.43 -7.79
N GLY A 515 15.59 -11.83 -8.91
CA GLY A 515 14.67 -11.38 -9.97
C GLY A 515 13.96 -10.04 -9.73
N ALA A 516 14.34 -9.30 -8.68
CA ALA A 516 13.86 -7.94 -8.41
C ALA A 516 14.17 -7.00 -9.60
N LEU A 517 15.34 -7.18 -10.22
CA LEU A 517 15.74 -6.57 -11.48
C LEU A 517 15.73 -7.57 -12.64
N SER A 518 15.39 -7.10 -13.83
CA SER A 518 15.70 -7.81 -15.07
C SER A 518 17.05 -7.37 -15.61
N LEU A 519 17.61 -8.14 -16.55
CA LEU A 519 18.86 -7.77 -17.20
C LEU A 519 18.73 -6.42 -17.91
N SER A 520 17.56 -6.18 -18.51
CA SER A 520 17.24 -4.91 -19.17
C SER A 520 17.25 -3.74 -18.18
N ASP A 521 16.86 -3.93 -16.91
CA ASP A 521 16.91 -2.89 -15.88
C ASP A 521 18.36 -2.61 -15.47
N ALA A 522 19.18 -3.63 -15.25
CA ALA A 522 20.61 -3.46 -14.91
C ALA A 522 21.39 -2.71 -16.00
N LEU A 523 21.17 -3.06 -17.27
CA LEU A 523 21.78 -2.35 -18.40
C LEU A 523 21.34 -0.88 -18.45
N PHE A 524 20.08 -0.61 -18.10
CA PHE A 524 19.57 0.75 -18.05
C PHE A 524 20.14 1.54 -16.87
N VAL A 525 20.26 0.94 -15.70
CA VAL A 525 20.94 1.53 -14.53
C VAL A 525 22.38 1.92 -14.90
N CYS A 526 23.09 1.06 -15.65
CA CYS A 526 24.42 1.38 -16.16
C CYS A 526 24.40 2.60 -17.08
N ALA A 527 23.45 2.68 -18.02
CA ALA A 527 23.30 3.82 -18.92
C ALA A 527 22.99 5.12 -18.16
N VAL A 528 22.09 5.07 -17.16
CA VAL A 528 21.75 6.20 -16.29
C VAL A 528 22.99 6.68 -15.51
N ALA A 529 23.75 5.77 -14.90
CA ALA A 529 24.96 6.13 -14.16
C ALA A 529 26.03 6.77 -15.06
N ARG A 530 26.27 6.20 -16.25
CA ARG A 530 27.21 6.77 -17.24
C ARG A 530 26.79 8.16 -17.69
N HIS A 531 25.51 8.33 -18.03
CA HIS A 531 24.97 9.62 -18.45
C HIS A 531 25.10 10.66 -17.33
N TYR A 532 24.78 10.28 -16.09
CA TYR A 532 24.93 11.15 -14.93
C TYR A 532 26.38 11.59 -14.72
N ILE A 533 27.34 10.65 -14.75
CA ILE A 533 28.77 10.94 -14.57
C ILE A 533 29.28 11.86 -15.69
N ALA A 534 28.85 11.64 -16.93
CA ALA A 534 29.23 12.50 -18.05
C ALA A 534 28.72 13.94 -17.87
N THR A 535 27.45 14.11 -17.49
CA THR A 535 26.83 15.43 -17.25
C THR A 535 27.43 16.14 -16.04
N ASN A 536 27.89 15.40 -15.03
CA ASN A 536 28.48 15.94 -13.80
C ASN A 536 30.00 15.79 -13.75
N ARG A 537 30.66 15.59 -14.90
CA ARG A 537 32.09 15.25 -15.01
C ARG A 537 32.98 16.21 -14.23
N THR A 538 32.75 17.52 -14.33
CA THR A 538 33.53 18.55 -13.64
C THR A 538 33.39 18.45 -12.12
N ALA A 539 32.16 18.31 -11.61
CA ALA A 539 31.90 18.18 -10.17
C ALA A 539 32.52 16.90 -9.59
N VAL A 540 32.36 15.77 -10.29
CA VAL A 540 32.97 14.49 -9.93
C VAL A 540 34.51 14.62 -9.92
N GLY A 541 35.10 15.27 -10.93
CA GLY A 541 36.54 15.49 -11.01
C GLY A 541 37.10 16.36 -9.89
N MET A 542 36.36 17.38 -9.45
CA MET A 542 36.71 18.18 -8.28
C MET A 542 36.71 17.32 -7.01
N HIS A 543 35.69 16.47 -6.81
CA HIS A 543 35.62 15.58 -5.65
C HIS A 543 36.74 14.51 -5.67
N ILE A 544 37.06 13.94 -6.83
CA ILE A 544 38.19 13.01 -6.99
C ILE A 544 39.51 13.70 -6.65
N SER A 545 39.73 14.93 -7.13
CA SER A 545 40.96 15.68 -6.86
C SER A 545 41.08 16.10 -5.40
N ALA A 546 39.96 16.32 -4.72
CA ALA A 546 39.92 16.61 -3.29
C ALA A 546 40.26 15.38 -2.41
N LEU A 547 40.15 14.15 -2.95
CA LEU A 547 40.67 12.97 -2.25
C LEU A 547 42.18 13.11 -2.13
N LYS A 548 42.67 13.23 -0.88
CA LYS A 548 44.11 13.17 -0.56
C LYS A 548 44.63 11.75 -0.77
N LEU A 549 44.78 11.36 -2.03
CA LEU A 549 45.33 10.06 -2.45
C LEU A 549 46.85 10.01 -2.24
N SER A 550 47.50 11.15 -1.98
CA SER A 550 48.89 11.23 -1.55
C SER A 550 49.02 10.82 -0.08
N GLY A 551 49.04 9.51 0.16
CA GLY A 551 49.52 8.98 1.45
C GLY A 551 50.93 9.53 1.73
N LYS A 552 51.12 10.14 2.91
CA LYS A 552 52.45 10.41 3.44
C LYS A 552 53.26 9.11 3.33
N LYS A 553 54.53 9.23 2.94
CA LYS A 553 55.48 8.13 2.67
C LYS A 553 55.79 7.29 3.92
N ASP A 554 54.78 6.70 4.56
CA ASP A 554 55.00 5.62 5.52
C ASP A 554 55.34 4.37 4.72
N LYS A 555 56.65 4.12 4.63
CA LYS A 555 57.28 3.11 3.78
C LYS A 555 56.87 1.66 4.09
N SER A 556 56.08 1.40 5.13
CA SER A 556 55.89 0.02 5.62
C SER A 556 54.61 -0.69 5.17
N LYS A 557 53.50 -0.01 4.82
CA LYS A 557 52.25 -0.66 4.36
C LYS A 557 51.38 0.27 3.49
N GLN A 558 51.86 0.65 2.32
CA GLN A 558 51.14 1.56 1.43
C GLN A 558 50.02 0.81 0.68
N SER A 559 48.85 0.63 1.31
CA SER A 559 47.66 0.15 0.60
C SER A 559 47.27 1.19 -0.43
N THR A 560 47.34 0.84 -1.72
CA THR A 560 46.86 1.69 -2.81
C THR A 560 45.38 1.96 -2.60
N LYS A 561 45.04 3.25 -2.45
CA LYS A 561 43.66 3.70 -2.32
C LYS A 561 43.10 3.90 -3.72
N GLN A 562 41.98 3.24 -4.01
CA GLN A 562 41.27 3.38 -5.28
C GLN A 562 40.10 4.36 -5.11
N PRO A 563 39.98 5.38 -5.97
CA PRO A 563 38.80 6.24 -5.97
C PRO A 563 37.58 5.49 -6.51
N ILE A 564 36.45 5.65 -5.83
CA ILE A 564 35.16 5.08 -6.20
C ILE A 564 34.11 6.19 -6.25
N ILE A 565 33.36 6.26 -7.35
CA ILE A 565 32.19 7.12 -7.51
C ILE A 565 30.96 6.31 -7.14
N LEU A 566 30.25 6.69 -6.08
CA LEU A 566 28.95 6.13 -5.74
C LEU A 566 27.86 7.01 -6.36
N VAL A 567 27.19 6.53 -7.41
CA VAL A 567 26.01 7.17 -7.99
C VAL A 567 24.78 6.71 -7.22
N ASN A 568 24.13 7.62 -6.50
CA ASN A 568 22.95 7.33 -5.71
C ASN A 568 21.67 7.63 -6.51
N LEU A 569 20.90 6.57 -6.79
CA LEU A 569 19.63 6.60 -7.53
C LEU A 569 18.42 6.35 -6.62
N THR A 570 18.56 6.46 -5.30
CA THR A 570 17.49 6.14 -4.33
C THR A 570 16.55 7.31 -4.01
N ASP A 571 16.82 8.50 -4.54
CA ASP A 571 16.10 9.73 -4.19
C ASP A 571 15.50 10.41 -5.46
N VAL A 572 14.89 11.58 -5.28
CA VAL A 572 14.25 12.38 -6.33
C VAL A 572 15.14 12.63 -7.54
N ALA A 573 16.39 13.00 -7.29
CA ALA A 573 17.38 13.25 -8.32
C ALA A 573 18.63 12.42 -8.04
N PRO A 574 19.31 11.90 -9.08
CA PRO A 574 20.59 11.25 -8.91
C PRO A 574 21.60 12.17 -8.22
N THR A 575 22.31 11.64 -7.23
CA THR A 575 23.43 12.31 -6.56
C THR A 575 24.69 11.46 -6.68
N HIS A 576 25.85 12.03 -6.33
CA HIS A 576 27.08 11.25 -6.22
C HIS A 576 27.88 11.60 -4.99
N ASP A 577 28.58 10.59 -4.49
CA ASP A 577 29.66 10.72 -3.53
C ASP A 577 30.93 10.13 -4.14
N VAL A 578 32.08 10.68 -3.75
CA VAL A 578 33.39 10.15 -4.14
C VAL A 578 34.18 9.84 -2.89
N TYR A 579 34.65 8.60 -2.77
CA TYR A 579 35.44 8.16 -1.63
C TYR A 579 36.59 7.25 -2.09
N ALA A 580 37.56 7.05 -1.20
CA ALA A 580 38.71 6.21 -1.44
C ALA A 580 38.58 4.90 -0.66
N ALA A 581 38.63 3.77 -1.34
CA ALA A 581 38.63 2.45 -0.70
C ALA A 581 40.03 1.83 -0.73
N SER A 582 40.42 1.17 0.36
CA SER A 582 41.62 0.33 0.37
C SER A 582 41.33 -0.95 -0.41
N SER A 583 42.24 -1.33 -1.30
CA SER A 583 42.08 -2.52 -2.16
C SER A 583 41.79 -3.83 -1.40
N SER A 584 42.06 -3.91 -0.09
CA SER A 584 41.79 -5.08 0.75
C SER A 584 40.43 -5.07 1.47
N ALA A 585 39.76 -3.91 1.54
CA ALA A 585 38.50 -3.71 2.27
C ALA A 585 37.33 -3.27 1.39
N ALA A 586 37.61 -2.85 0.14
CA ALA A 586 36.59 -2.81 -0.88
C ALA A 586 36.02 -4.23 -0.99
N VAL A 587 34.70 -4.35 -0.73
CA VAL A 587 33.84 -5.51 -1.02
C VAL A 587 34.55 -6.46 -1.94
N GLU A 588 34.88 -7.70 -1.50
CA GLU A 588 35.64 -8.69 -2.28
C GLU A 588 35.35 -8.41 -3.74
N PRO A 589 36.24 -7.70 -4.46
CA PRO A 589 35.94 -7.34 -5.83
C PRO A 589 35.71 -8.70 -6.43
N ILE A 590 34.49 -8.95 -6.97
CA ILE A 590 34.16 -10.12 -7.80
C ILE A 590 35.48 -10.49 -8.43
N LYS A 591 36.14 -11.61 -8.08
CA LYS A 591 37.60 -11.80 -8.19
C LYS A 591 38.08 -11.87 -9.63
N SER A 592 37.50 -11.14 -10.59
CA SER A 592 38.01 -9.78 -10.84
C SER A 592 39.50 -9.58 -10.89
N GLY A 593 40.26 -10.50 -11.44
CA GLY A 593 41.71 -10.59 -11.60
C GLY A 593 42.34 -9.41 -12.33
N ILE A 594 41.94 -8.19 -11.97
CA ILE A 594 42.69 -6.96 -12.02
C ILE A 594 43.81 -7.06 -10.95
N VAL A 595 44.57 -8.16 -10.96
CA VAL A 595 45.73 -8.36 -10.10
C VAL A 595 46.93 -8.46 -11.04
N GLY A 596 47.59 -7.33 -11.29
CA GLY A 596 48.87 -7.31 -12.00
C GLY A 596 49.16 -6.08 -12.88
N VAL A 597 48.14 -5.32 -13.29
CA VAL A 597 48.33 -4.11 -14.11
C VAL A 597 48.26 -2.89 -13.21
N ASP A 598 49.23 -1.98 -13.30
CA ASP A 598 49.29 -0.68 -12.59
C ASP A 598 47.89 -0.08 -12.35
N VAL A 599 47.32 -0.37 -11.18
CA VAL A 599 45.93 -0.06 -10.77
C VAL A 599 45.67 1.44 -10.46
N PRO A 600 46.64 2.37 -10.26
CA PRO A 600 46.32 3.69 -9.71
C PRO A 600 45.58 4.63 -10.67
N ARG A 601 45.20 4.19 -11.88
CA ARG A 601 44.51 5.03 -12.87
C ARG A 601 43.02 4.75 -13.05
N ARG A 602 42.43 3.70 -12.48
CA ARG A 602 40.99 3.42 -12.69
C ARG A 602 40.13 3.91 -11.53
N VAL A 603 39.11 4.69 -11.86
CA VAL A 603 38.03 5.12 -10.97
C VAL A 603 36.87 4.14 -11.11
N LEU A 604 36.57 3.40 -10.05
CA LEU A 604 35.43 2.47 -10.05
C LEU A 604 34.12 3.24 -9.92
N VAL A 605 33.06 2.62 -10.41
CA VAL A 605 31.71 3.15 -10.28
C VAL A 605 30.86 2.16 -9.50
N GLU A 606 30.21 2.67 -8.48
CA GLU A 606 29.17 1.97 -7.76
C GLU A 606 27.84 2.69 -7.97
N VAL A 607 26.76 1.94 -7.83
CA VAL A 607 25.41 2.47 -7.82
C VAL A 607 24.72 2.07 -6.53
N LYS A 608 23.92 2.99 -5.99
CA LYS A 608 22.93 2.72 -4.96
C LYS A 608 21.55 2.80 -5.57
N ILE A 609 20.79 1.71 -5.54
CA ILE A 609 19.47 1.61 -6.18
C ILE A 609 18.37 1.23 -5.19
N PRO A 610 17.13 1.72 -5.41
CA PRO A 610 15.98 1.36 -4.60
C PRO A 610 15.35 0.04 -5.10
N LEU A 611 15.12 -0.90 -4.18
CA LEU A 611 14.32 -2.11 -4.39
C LEU A 611 13.19 -2.14 -3.35
N GLY A 612 12.20 -1.26 -3.54
CA GLY A 612 11.25 -0.91 -2.49
C GLY A 612 11.93 -0.06 -1.41
N GLN A 613 11.82 -0.47 -0.15
CA GLN A 613 12.48 0.13 1.00
C GLN A 613 13.94 -0.34 1.16
N ARG A 614 14.31 -1.44 0.51
CA ARG A 614 15.70 -1.90 0.50
C ARG A 614 16.50 -1.02 -0.45
N GLN A 615 17.72 -0.68 -0.03
CA GLN A 615 18.68 -0.01 -0.87
C GLN A 615 19.82 -0.98 -1.11
N GLU A 616 20.08 -1.28 -2.37
CA GLU A 616 21.17 -2.18 -2.75
C GLU A 616 22.30 -1.37 -3.36
N ARG A 617 23.52 -1.75 -3.00
CA ARG A 617 24.75 -1.14 -3.49
C ARG A 617 25.47 -2.14 -4.37
N ARG A 618 25.82 -1.75 -5.59
CA ARG A 618 26.48 -2.63 -6.57
C ARG A 618 27.61 -1.91 -7.28
N VAL A 619 28.73 -2.61 -7.47
CA VAL A 619 29.80 -2.15 -8.37
C VAL A 619 29.31 -2.38 -9.80
N LEU A 620 29.40 -1.35 -10.63
CA LEU A 620 28.99 -1.43 -12.01
C LEU A 620 30.11 -2.03 -12.88
N PRO A 621 29.76 -2.74 -13.97
CA PRO A 621 30.70 -3.43 -14.85
C PRO A 621 31.44 -2.48 -15.81
N PHE A 622 31.74 -1.27 -15.35
CA PHE A 622 32.56 -0.29 -16.06
C PHE A 622 33.31 0.61 -15.09
N SER A 623 34.38 1.22 -15.57
CA SER A 623 35.19 2.18 -14.81
C SER A 623 35.71 3.25 -15.76
N TYR A 624 36.24 4.33 -15.19
CA TYR A 624 36.83 5.43 -15.95
C TYR A 624 38.32 5.52 -15.70
N ASP A 625 39.09 5.92 -16.71
CA ASP A 625 40.46 6.38 -16.46
C ASP A 625 40.41 7.70 -15.68
N ALA A 626 41.29 7.89 -14.69
CA ALA A 626 41.38 9.11 -13.91
C ALA A 626 41.62 10.35 -14.79
N ALA A 627 42.29 10.21 -15.94
CA ALA A 627 42.46 11.27 -16.93
C ALA A 627 41.13 11.74 -17.54
N TYR A 628 40.09 10.89 -17.56
CA TYR A 628 38.74 11.31 -17.94
C TYR A 628 38.29 12.51 -17.10
N PHE A 629 38.68 12.62 -15.83
CA PHE A 629 38.25 13.73 -14.97
C PHE A 629 39.21 14.94 -14.94
N LYS A 630 40.37 14.87 -15.61
CA LYS A 630 41.39 15.94 -15.60
C LYS A 630 41.11 17.06 -16.60
N GLY A 631 40.48 16.75 -17.73
CA GLY A 631 40.31 17.69 -18.86
C GLY A 631 39.27 18.80 -18.66
N SER A 632 38.59 18.89 -17.51
CA SER A 632 37.52 19.85 -17.24
C SER A 632 37.93 21.05 -16.36
N LEU A 633 39.20 21.12 -15.95
CA LEU A 633 39.74 22.21 -15.11
C LEU A 633 40.52 23.28 -15.91
N GLY A 634 40.54 23.17 -17.24
CA GLY A 634 41.15 24.15 -18.13
C GLY A 634 40.15 25.19 -18.60
N LEU A 635 39.66 26.04 -17.69
CA LEU A 635 38.97 27.31 -17.96
C LEU A 635 39.30 28.31 -16.86
#